data_AF-A0A9P7G258-F1
#
_entry.id   AF-A0A9P7G258-F1
#
_cell.length_a   1.000
_cell.length_b   1.000
_cell.length_c   1.000
_cell.angle_alpha   90.00
_cell.angle_beta   90.00
_cell.angle_gamma   90.00
#
_symmetry.space_group_name_H-M   'P 1'
#
loop_
_entity.id
_entity.type
_entity.pdbx_description
1 polymer ?
#
loop_
_entity_poly.entity_id
_entity_poly.type
_entity_poly.pdbx_seq_one_letter_code
_entity_poly.pdbx_strand_id
1 'polypeptide(L)'
;MARRRPNAFEVSFGEDAPELSLTSLNQQQALASSSSLKRKSDTQGPGPGDNRVTAFYVDPDLRNIELETADLILEGEDPFLQEDGDANDKPIRVLTGFVVYDPLHGGELVPLNATEEDDGVDRQFEAAGYVTPYVENEEDEGQEDAGGEPAQPKYVRVSSILRYMLDYTITNDPVWIETQFAWYILKDPSDMYEPLHAYFLRPRRVAQFIASNVLQNIRRTYEDFLDRFERTVDDFGRTYTEQHIWDAISEIEDAVNECDDPAALKSKSPILRHILSKATSTSSRPALRRGAASRRGRKAPLIKALAGDLDLAVLKKENQNATHVTPRIAVLVQGLVREELVVVGERPPRVDKALKAAQQEAASNRLVELANKVNQAAGKVECHREHFIGAGKKYLRAVGIDGQRFEIGDFVLIPMSSTQPQSTGQIDSSSTIADHFWFAKILYADIDLQNFHVQWLQHSSQTMMQELGNPQELFYNELCDHVSFKAVADKIVVHEGPHQDREPPLAAHEYFVNFTYDLHKATYTSIDSIRRGISNVHKPPYNCPVCPVQEQLQQDYVDCWLQDSQKIVNGVAYGGHNYHYEDFVLYRAETGSANIGFIVGFDILPHKGAEIRTQIYLKRVGRISSIPDLPDTEVRDEVGSAVERNFPDVTVHNQCANEVLRYSIKEKMGLRPKPLTQLYDGKTILPSLTKPHVIVAGVPCQTHSTMNMYKKADDVKSNLILTALSYVDHLRPSLFYFENVPGFTRFTFNAVQSGTHKLEGGLEMGGLKFVVRALLDMRPAVTELPNGGSVFSLLLPLTDIHYLSFHYPATTSPISRD
;
A
#
# COMPACT_ATOMS: atom_id res chain seq x y z
N MET A 1 -3.55 52.99 -4.73
CA MET A 1 -3.79 52.19 -3.51
C MET A 1 -4.05 50.76 -3.94
N ALA A 2 -3.04 49.89 -3.86
CA ALA A 2 -3.17 48.48 -4.21
C ALA A 2 -3.74 47.73 -3.01
N ARG A 3 -4.81 46.94 -3.20
CA ARG A 3 -5.38 46.09 -2.15
C ARG A 3 -4.42 44.92 -1.89
N ARG A 4 -3.90 44.85 -0.67
CA ARG A 4 -3.01 43.78 -0.19
C ARG A 4 -3.83 42.49 -0.06
N ARG A 5 -3.38 41.40 -0.67
CA ARG A 5 -3.92 40.06 -0.42
C ARG A 5 -3.43 39.58 0.96
N PRO A 6 -4.29 38.93 1.78
CA PRO A 6 -3.88 38.37 3.06
C PRO A 6 -2.94 37.18 2.84
N ASN A 7 -1.98 37.00 3.76
CA ASN A 7 -1.04 35.90 3.71
C ASN A 7 -1.58 34.68 4.50
N ALA A 8 -0.98 33.51 4.28
CA ALA A 8 -1.47 32.23 4.80
C ALA A 8 -1.63 32.17 6.35
N PHE A 9 -0.98 33.06 7.09
CA PHE A 9 -1.10 33.16 8.54
C PHE A 9 -2.43 33.82 8.97
N GLU A 10 -2.86 34.87 8.26
CA GLU A 10 -4.12 35.60 8.52
C GLU A 10 -5.35 34.77 8.18
N VAL A 11 -5.23 33.82 7.25
CA VAL A 11 -6.30 32.88 6.85
C VAL A 11 -6.42 31.70 7.82
N SER A 12 -5.33 31.32 8.49
CA SER A 12 -5.28 30.12 9.34
C SER A 12 -5.68 30.36 10.80
N PHE A 13 -5.62 31.61 11.30
CA PHE A 13 -5.78 31.90 12.74
C PHE A 13 -6.57 33.20 13.03
N GLY A 14 -7.50 33.59 12.15
CA GLY A 14 -8.43 34.71 12.40
C GLY A 14 -9.57 34.35 13.37
N GLU A 15 -9.91 35.28 14.25
CA GLU A 15 -10.75 35.14 15.45
C GLU A 15 -12.12 34.46 15.29
N ASP A 16 -12.55 33.83 16.40
CA ASP A 16 -13.73 32.99 16.61
C ASP A 16 -15.06 33.57 16.10
N ALA A 17 -15.81 32.75 15.36
CA ALA A 17 -17.22 32.97 15.03
C ALA A 17 -18.16 32.40 16.12
N PRO A 18 -19.32 33.02 16.40
CA PRO A 18 -20.14 32.71 17.56
C PRO A 18 -20.96 31.43 17.42
N GLU A 19 -21.12 30.73 18.55
CA GLU A 19 -21.91 29.52 18.74
C GLU A 19 -23.35 29.64 18.19
N LEU A 20 -23.75 28.67 17.36
CA LEU A 20 -25.15 28.41 17.04
C LEU A 20 -25.60 27.11 17.70
N SER A 21 -26.53 27.26 18.64
CA SER A 21 -27.06 26.23 19.51
C SER A 21 -27.89 25.17 18.76
N LEU A 22 -27.56 23.91 18.97
CA LEU A 22 -28.39 22.75 18.65
C LEU A 22 -29.59 22.69 19.60
N THR A 23 -30.81 22.87 19.09
CA THR A 23 -32.01 22.37 19.76
C THR A 23 -33.03 21.81 18.78
N SER A 24 -33.64 20.70 19.21
CA SER A 24 -34.91 20.10 18.77
C SER A 24 -34.95 19.19 17.53
N LEU A 25 -34.49 17.94 17.73
CA LEU A 25 -35.10 16.76 17.11
C LEU A 25 -36.13 16.17 18.09
N ASN A 26 -37.41 16.19 17.69
CA ASN A 26 -38.44 15.15 17.91
C ASN A 26 -39.83 15.73 17.66
N GLN A 27 -40.59 15.16 16.71
CA GLN A 27 -41.91 14.58 16.97
C GLN A 27 -42.60 14.04 15.69
N GLN A 28 -43.08 12.80 15.84
CA GLN A 28 -44.38 12.28 15.41
C GLN A 28 -44.63 11.81 13.96
N GLN A 29 -44.61 10.47 13.84
CA GLN A 29 -45.79 9.61 13.63
C GLN A 29 -46.74 9.87 12.45
N ALA A 30 -46.74 8.90 11.54
CA ALA A 30 -47.87 8.07 11.12
C ALA A 30 -49.27 8.70 11.08
N LEU A 31 -49.86 8.75 9.88
CA LEU A 31 -51.31 8.66 9.67
C LEU A 31 -51.59 7.92 8.36
N ALA A 32 -52.35 6.84 8.50
CA ALA A 32 -52.91 6.02 7.44
C ALA A 32 -54.21 6.64 6.87
N SER A 33 -54.80 5.91 5.91
CA SER A 33 -56.16 6.02 5.34
C SER A 33 -56.25 6.86 4.04
N SER A 34 -57.01 6.51 3.01
CA SER A 34 -58.03 5.47 2.83
C SER A 34 -58.40 5.31 1.34
N SER A 35 -58.69 4.06 0.97
CA SER A 35 -59.73 3.56 0.05
C SER A 35 -60.14 4.33 -1.23
N SER A 36 -60.19 3.58 -2.35
CA SER A 36 -61.48 3.26 -2.99
C SER A 36 -61.40 2.05 -3.94
N LEU A 37 -62.32 1.12 -3.73
CA LEU A 37 -62.55 -0.13 -4.45
C LEU A 37 -63.44 0.07 -5.69
N LYS A 38 -63.21 -0.75 -6.74
CA LYS A 38 -64.16 -1.47 -7.64
C LYS A 38 -63.46 -1.71 -9.00
N ARG A 39 -63.59 -2.83 -9.73
CA ARG A 39 -64.52 -3.95 -9.77
C ARG A 39 -63.87 -5.09 -10.60
N LYS A 40 -64.15 -6.36 -10.26
CA LYS A 40 -63.77 -7.56 -11.04
C LYS A 40 -64.63 -7.74 -12.30
N SER A 41 -64.05 -8.30 -13.35
CA SER A 41 -64.70 -9.27 -14.24
C SER A 41 -63.67 -10.24 -14.84
N ASP A 42 -63.91 -11.53 -14.65
CA ASP A 42 -63.15 -12.67 -15.20
C ASP A 42 -63.28 -12.78 -16.73
N THR A 43 -62.19 -13.14 -17.43
CA THR A 43 -62.23 -14.11 -18.54
C THR A 43 -60.84 -14.64 -18.92
N GLN A 44 -60.71 -15.97 -18.86
CA GLN A 44 -59.86 -16.92 -19.60
C GLN A 44 -58.55 -16.44 -20.29
N GLY A 45 -57.42 -17.07 -19.93
CA GLY A 45 -56.07 -16.77 -20.43
C GLY A 45 -55.71 -17.31 -21.84
N PRO A 46 -54.50 -16.97 -22.32
CA PRO A 46 -53.57 -18.02 -22.79
C PRO A 46 -52.06 -17.75 -22.54
N GLY A 47 -51.31 -18.83 -22.22
CA GLY A 47 -49.91 -19.10 -22.62
C GLY A 47 -48.73 -18.25 -22.06
N PRO A 48 -47.56 -18.84 -21.77
CA PRO A 48 -46.38 -18.09 -21.33
C PRO A 48 -45.70 -17.44 -22.54
N GLY A 49 -46.04 -16.18 -22.81
CA GLY A 49 -45.29 -15.29 -23.68
C GLY A 49 -44.09 -14.68 -22.94
N ASP A 50 -43.01 -14.50 -23.68
CA ASP A 50 -41.75 -13.86 -23.28
C ASP A 50 -41.99 -12.46 -22.69
N ASN A 51 -42.15 -12.37 -21.37
CA ASN A 51 -42.35 -11.11 -20.65
C ASN A 51 -40.99 -10.41 -20.44
N ARG A 52 -40.44 -9.83 -21.51
CA ARG A 52 -39.47 -8.74 -21.36
C ARG A 52 -40.26 -7.53 -20.87
N VAL A 53 -40.07 -7.13 -19.62
CA VAL A 53 -40.58 -5.86 -19.10
C VAL A 53 -39.83 -4.75 -19.83
N THR A 54 -40.46 -4.16 -20.84
CA THR A 54 -39.90 -3.02 -21.57
C THR A 54 -39.98 -1.78 -20.67
N ALA A 55 -38.81 -1.29 -20.24
CA ALA A 55 -38.72 -0.06 -19.47
C ALA A 55 -38.74 1.14 -20.43
N PHE A 56 -39.36 2.24 -20.02
CA PHE A 56 -39.48 3.47 -20.81
C PHE A 56 -38.82 4.62 -20.05
N TYR A 57 -38.12 5.48 -20.78
CA TYR A 57 -37.62 6.76 -20.32
C TYR A 57 -38.78 7.73 -20.12
N VAL A 58 -38.83 8.31 -18.93
CA VAL A 58 -39.73 9.42 -18.60
C VAL A 58 -38.85 10.57 -18.17
N ASP A 59 -39.06 11.74 -18.77
CA ASP A 59 -38.31 12.94 -18.45
C ASP A 59 -38.45 13.23 -16.94
N PRO A 60 -37.34 13.28 -16.18
CA PRO A 60 -37.42 13.60 -14.76
C PRO A 60 -38.02 15.00 -14.59
N ASP A 61 -38.88 15.21 -13.58
CA ASP A 61 -39.58 16.48 -13.33
C ASP A 61 -38.61 17.56 -12.75
N LEU A 62 -37.51 17.78 -13.46
CA LEU A 62 -36.43 18.71 -13.18
C LEU A 62 -36.74 20.02 -13.89
N ARG A 63 -36.78 21.12 -13.16
CA ARG A 63 -37.04 22.46 -13.73
C ARG A 63 -35.92 22.96 -14.67
N ASN A 64 -34.82 22.21 -14.82
CA ASN A 64 -33.58 22.61 -15.47
C ASN A 64 -33.03 21.51 -16.43
N ILE A 65 -33.85 20.96 -17.34
CA ILE A 65 -33.35 20.10 -18.41
C ILE A 65 -32.83 20.99 -19.55
N GLU A 66 -31.56 20.86 -19.90
CA GLU A 66 -30.98 21.51 -21.07
C GLU A 66 -31.02 20.57 -22.29
N LEU A 67 -31.23 21.14 -23.48
CA LEU A 67 -31.16 20.40 -24.74
C LEU A 67 -29.77 20.57 -25.34
N GLU A 68 -29.23 19.50 -25.93
CA GLU A 68 -28.00 19.61 -26.71
C GLU A 68 -28.24 20.47 -27.96
N THR A 69 -27.66 21.66 -27.98
CA THR A 69 -27.67 22.60 -29.10
C THR A 69 -26.24 23.01 -29.45
N ALA A 70 -26.06 23.63 -30.63
CA ALA A 70 -24.76 24.17 -31.05
C ALA A 70 -24.21 25.25 -30.09
N ASP A 71 -25.09 25.94 -29.36
CA ASP A 71 -24.76 27.04 -28.44
C ASP A 71 -24.60 26.57 -26.97
N LEU A 72 -24.73 25.26 -26.71
CA LEU A 72 -24.54 24.71 -25.37
C LEU A 72 -23.06 24.84 -24.97
N ILE A 73 -22.77 25.69 -23.99
CA ILE A 73 -21.44 25.86 -23.39
C ILE A 73 -21.52 25.46 -21.91
N LEU A 74 -20.65 24.55 -21.49
CA LEU A 74 -20.51 24.14 -20.09
C LEU A 74 -19.50 25.02 -19.36
N GLU A 75 -19.67 25.19 -18.05
CA GLU A 75 -18.70 25.89 -17.21
C GLU A 75 -17.35 25.15 -17.26
N GLY A 76 -16.28 25.85 -17.65
CA GLY A 76 -14.96 25.26 -17.89
C GLY A 76 -14.63 24.94 -19.36
N GLU A 77 -15.59 25.05 -20.29
CA GLU A 77 -15.31 24.96 -21.74
C GLU A 77 -14.81 26.32 -22.29
N ASP A 78 -13.76 26.31 -23.10
CA ASP A 78 -13.29 27.51 -23.82
C ASP A 78 -14.23 27.82 -24.99
N PRO A 79 -14.95 28.96 -24.99
CA PRO A 79 -15.90 29.32 -26.04
C PRO A 79 -15.26 29.55 -27.42
N PHE A 80 -13.93 29.71 -27.49
CA PHE A 80 -13.22 30.13 -28.71
C PHE A 80 -12.49 28.99 -29.43
N LEU A 81 -12.59 27.74 -28.96
CA LEU A 81 -11.92 26.57 -29.58
C LEU A 81 -12.29 26.34 -31.06
N GLN A 82 -13.42 26.86 -31.52
CA GLN A 82 -13.87 26.72 -32.91
C GLN A 82 -13.28 27.78 -33.88
N GLU A 83 -12.65 28.85 -33.39
CA GLU A 83 -12.21 29.95 -34.26
C GLU A 83 -10.93 29.64 -35.07
N ASP A 84 -10.09 28.69 -34.60
CA ASP A 84 -8.81 28.31 -35.24
C ASP A 84 -8.75 26.84 -35.75
N GLY A 85 -9.85 26.07 -35.65
CA GLY A 85 -9.93 24.62 -35.93
C GLY A 85 -10.64 24.21 -37.23
N ASP A 86 -10.57 22.91 -37.57
CA ASP A 86 -11.28 22.33 -38.72
C ASP A 86 -12.80 22.31 -38.42
N ALA A 87 -13.67 22.48 -39.42
CA ALA A 87 -15.13 22.58 -39.22
C ALA A 87 -15.79 21.28 -38.66
N ASN A 88 -14.99 20.25 -38.40
CA ASN A 88 -15.35 18.98 -37.77
C ASN A 88 -14.85 18.82 -36.32
N ASP A 89 -14.16 19.81 -35.75
CA ASP A 89 -13.65 19.75 -34.37
C ASP A 89 -14.83 19.98 -33.38
N LYS A 90 -15.48 18.88 -32.95
CA LYS A 90 -16.56 18.86 -31.96
C LYS A 90 -16.01 18.81 -30.52
N PRO A 91 -16.63 19.48 -29.53
CA PRO A 91 -16.24 19.38 -28.12
C PRO A 91 -16.39 17.95 -27.58
N ILE A 92 -15.53 17.59 -26.63
CA ILE A 92 -15.55 16.30 -25.93
C ILE A 92 -16.09 16.51 -24.52
N ARG A 93 -17.07 15.69 -24.14
CA ARG A 93 -17.81 15.78 -22.87
C ARG A 93 -17.90 14.41 -22.21
N VAL A 94 -18.17 14.36 -20.91
CA VAL A 94 -18.42 13.13 -20.16
C VAL A 94 -19.92 13.04 -19.85
N LEU A 95 -20.53 11.89 -20.06
CA LEU A 95 -21.94 11.63 -19.80
C LEU A 95 -22.09 10.55 -18.73
N THR A 96 -22.68 10.92 -17.58
CA THR A 96 -22.85 10.10 -16.38
C THR A 96 -24.33 10.01 -15.98
N GLY A 97 -24.73 8.97 -15.25
CA GLY A 97 -26.13 8.70 -14.91
C GLY A 97 -26.99 8.50 -16.16
N PHE A 98 -26.41 7.95 -17.23
CA PHE A 98 -27.00 8.03 -18.56
C PHE A 98 -28.04 6.96 -18.85
N VAL A 99 -28.93 7.28 -19.78
CA VAL A 99 -29.91 6.37 -20.39
C VAL A 99 -29.84 6.50 -21.90
N VAL A 100 -30.10 5.42 -22.63
CA VAL A 100 -30.31 5.44 -24.09
C VAL A 100 -31.71 4.94 -24.38
N TYR A 101 -32.45 5.69 -25.19
CA TYR A 101 -33.85 5.41 -25.46
C TYR A 101 -34.25 5.76 -26.88
N ASP A 102 -35.37 5.20 -27.31
CA ASP A 102 -35.97 5.42 -28.61
C ASP A 102 -37.18 6.38 -28.51
N PRO A 103 -37.04 7.66 -28.91
CA PRO A 103 -38.12 8.62 -28.82
C PRO A 103 -39.27 8.32 -29.80
N LEU A 104 -39.04 7.60 -30.90
CA LEU A 104 -40.09 7.23 -31.85
C LEU A 104 -40.99 6.12 -31.30
N HIS A 105 -40.47 5.32 -30.37
CA HIS A 105 -41.18 4.21 -29.72
C HIS A 105 -41.54 4.51 -28.26
N GLY A 106 -41.98 5.74 -27.99
CA GLY A 106 -42.50 6.13 -26.68
C GLY A 106 -41.45 6.20 -25.57
N GLY A 107 -40.18 6.37 -25.93
CA GLY A 107 -39.06 6.41 -24.98
C GLY A 107 -38.57 5.03 -24.54
N GLU A 108 -38.80 3.97 -25.32
CA GLU A 108 -38.33 2.62 -24.99
C GLU A 108 -36.82 2.63 -24.68
N LEU A 109 -36.39 2.09 -23.53
CA LEU A 109 -34.96 1.94 -23.24
C LEU A 109 -34.35 0.88 -24.14
N VAL A 110 -33.29 1.24 -24.87
CA VAL A 110 -32.67 0.37 -25.87
C VAL A 110 -31.17 0.22 -25.63
N PRO A 111 -30.58 -0.98 -25.77
CA PRO A 111 -29.14 -1.16 -25.62
C PRO A 111 -28.40 -0.57 -26.84
N LEU A 112 -27.17 -0.12 -26.63
CA LEU A 112 -26.42 0.63 -27.65
C LEU A 112 -26.09 -0.19 -28.92
N ASN A 113 -26.04 -1.53 -28.84
CA ASN A 113 -25.86 -2.38 -30.03
C ASN A 113 -27.06 -2.33 -30.99
N ALA A 114 -28.25 -1.92 -30.54
CA ALA A 114 -29.40 -1.74 -31.41
C ALA A 114 -29.16 -0.68 -32.51
N THR A 115 -28.18 0.22 -32.32
CA THR A 115 -27.75 1.18 -33.37
C THR A 115 -27.07 0.52 -34.58
N GLU A 116 -26.57 -0.70 -34.44
CA GLU A 116 -25.89 -1.45 -35.51
C GLU A 116 -26.73 -2.61 -36.08
N GLU A 117 -27.81 -2.98 -35.41
CA GLU A 117 -28.68 -4.10 -35.77
C GLU A 117 -29.90 -3.58 -36.56
N ASP A 118 -30.09 -4.07 -37.78
CA ASP A 118 -31.34 -3.81 -38.54
C ASP A 118 -32.40 -4.80 -38.06
N ASP A 119 -33.21 -4.36 -37.09
CA ASP A 119 -34.33 -5.13 -36.55
C ASP A 119 -35.65 -4.87 -37.32
N GLY A 120 -35.59 -4.14 -38.43
CA GLY A 120 -36.76 -3.79 -39.25
C GLY A 120 -37.68 -2.74 -38.63
N VAL A 121 -37.25 -2.08 -37.56
CA VAL A 121 -37.97 -1.00 -36.88
C VAL A 121 -37.31 0.34 -37.19
N ASP A 122 -38.09 1.38 -37.48
CA ASP A 122 -37.59 2.74 -37.74
C ASP A 122 -37.22 3.42 -36.42
N ARG A 123 -36.02 3.13 -35.90
CA ARG A 123 -35.55 3.61 -34.60
C ARG A 123 -34.80 4.93 -34.71
N GLN A 124 -35.02 5.80 -33.73
CA GLN A 124 -34.14 6.93 -33.44
C GLN A 124 -33.48 6.65 -32.08
N PHE A 125 -32.22 7.03 -31.91
CA PHE A 125 -31.50 6.77 -30.66
C PHE A 125 -31.11 8.10 -30.02
N GLU A 126 -31.61 8.39 -28.83
CA GLU A 126 -31.24 9.57 -28.04
C GLU A 126 -30.72 9.13 -26.67
N ALA A 127 -29.98 10.02 -26.00
CA ALA A 127 -29.51 9.79 -24.64
C ALA A 127 -29.86 10.96 -23.73
N ALA A 128 -29.91 10.70 -22.43
CA ALA A 128 -30.03 11.74 -21.42
C ALA A 128 -29.19 11.38 -20.20
N GLY A 129 -28.64 12.39 -19.53
CA GLY A 129 -27.80 12.20 -18.36
C GLY A 129 -27.14 13.50 -17.91
N TYR A 130 -26.30 13.37 -16.89
CA TYR A 130 -25.47 14.46 -16.38
C TYR A 130 -24.22 14.62 -17.24
N VAL A 131 -24.01 15.84 -17.73
CA VAL A 131 -22.90 16.19 -18.62
C VAL A 131 -21.94 17.13 -17.92
N THR A 132 -20.65 16.81 -18.06
CA THR A 132 -19.52 17.67 -17.69
C THR A 132 -18.55 17.78 -18.86
N PRO A 133 -17.74 18.86 -18.95
CA PRO A 133 -16.65 18.91 -19.92
C PRO A 133 -15.66 17.78 -19.66
N TYR A 134 -15.08 17.22 -20.72
CA TYR A 134 -13.97 16.28 -20.56
C TYR A 134 -12.70 17.05 -20.21
N VAL A 135 -12.22 16.87 -19.00
CA VAL A 135 -10.91 17.34 -18.55
C VAL A 135 -9.95 16.17 -18.67
N GLU A 136 -8.81 16.39 -19.35
CA GLU A 136 -7.86 15.33 -19.67
C GLU A 136 -7.26 14.65 -18.41
N ASN A 137 -7.31 15.32 -17.25
CA ASN A 137 -6.96 14.78 -15.95
C ASN A 137 -8.07 15.04 -14.90
N GLU A 138 -8.81 14.00 -14.51
CA GLU A 138 -9.74 14.04 -13.36
C GLU A 138 -9.03 14.24 -12.00
N GLU A 139 -7.70 14.10 -11.95
CA GLU A 139 -6.88 14.31 -10.75
C GLU A 139 -6.76 15.80 -10.33
N ASP A 140 -7.14 16.73 -11.21
CA ASP A 140 -7.04 18.19 -10.99
C ASP A 140 -8.20 18.78 -10.15
N GLU A 141 -9.35 18.12 -10.03
CA GLU A 141 -10.46 18.65 -9.21
C GLU A 141 -10.12 18.73 -7.70
N GLY A 142 -9.03 18.08 -7.26
CA GLY A 142 -8.55 18.09 -5.88
C GLY A 142 -7.29 18.92 -5.63
N GLN A 143 -6.71 19.56 -6.67
CA GLN A 143 -5.44 20.29 -6.57
C GLN A 143 -5.55 21.80 -6.80
N GLU A 144 -6.74 22.33 -7.10
CA GLU A 144 -6.92 23.79 -7.14
C GLU A 144 -7.01 24.39 -5.72
N ASP A 145 -5.85 24.78 -5.18
CA ASP A 145 -5.71 25.77 -4.08
C ASP A 145 -6.15 27.19 -4.54
N ALA A 146 -7.24 27.29 -5.29
CA ALA A 146 -7.72 28.54 -5.90
C ALA A 146 -9.24 28.71 -5.90
N GLY A 147 -9.99 28.16 -4.94
CA GLY A 147 -11.37 28.60 -4.67
C GLY A 147 -12.35 28.58 -5.85
N GLY A 148 -12.11 27.76 -6.87
CA GLY A 148 -13.08 27.43 -7.90
C GLY A 148 -14.07 26.42 -7.33
N GLU A 149 -15.37 26.71 -7.37
CA GLU A 149 -16.36 25.68 -7.10
C GLU A 149 -16.28 24.61 -8.22
N PRO A 150 -16.40 23.31 -7.90
CA PRO A 150 -16.40 22.26 -8.91
C PRO A 150 -17.53 22.51 -9.92
N ALA A 151 -17.24 22.33 -11.22
CA ALA A 151 -18.20 22.56 -12.30
C ALA A 151 -19.48 21.74 -12.02
N GLN A 152 -20.61 22.43 -11.86
CA GLN A 152 -21.85 21.73 -11.52
C GLN A 152 -22.35 20.92 -12.73
N PRO A 153 -22.55 19.59 -12.59
CA PRO A 153 -23.00 18.76 -13.69
C PRO A 153 -24.40 19.19 -14.13
N LYS A 154 -24.58 19.39 -15.44
CA LYS A 154 -25.88 19.76 -16.02
C LYS A 154 -26.60 18.54 -16.55
N TYR A 155 -27.90 18.41 -16.30
CA TYR A 155 -28.70 17.35 -16.91
C TYR A 155 -29.08 17.75 -18.33
N VAL A 156 -28.53 17.04 -19.32
CA VAL A 156 -28.69 17.35 -20.73
C VAL A 156 -29.38 16.18 -21.44
N ARG A 157 -30.39 16.51 -22.24
CA ARG A 157 -30.92 15.60 -23.25
C ARG A 157 -30.09 15.74 -24.52
N VAL A 158 -29.36 14.67 -24.81
CA VAL A 158 -28.44 14.54 -25.93
C VAL A 158 -29.25 14.21 -27.20
N SER A 159 -28.86 14.83 -28.31
CA SER A 159 -29.47 14.64 -29.63
C SER A 159 -29.20 13.23 -30.20
N SER A 160 -29.64 12.99 -31.44
CA SER A 160 -29.54 11.68 -32.06
C SER A 160 -28.11 11.14 -32.08
N ILE A 161 -27.93 9.93 -31.54
CA ILE A 161 -26.67 9.19 -31.57
C ILE A 161 -26.42 8.75 -33.01
N LEU A 162 -25.35 9.28 -33.61
CA LEU A 162 -24.95 8.95 -34.99
C LEU A 162 -24.20 7.63 -35.05
N ARG A 163 -23.32 7.39 -34.08
CA ARG A 163 -22.57 6.14 -33.90
C ARG A 163 -21.96 6.05 -32.51
N TYR A 164 -21.58 4.84 -32.12
CA TYR A 164 -20.71 4.60 -30.97
C TYR A 164 -19.33 4.08 -31.41
N MET A 165 -18.33 4.25 -30.55
CA MET A 165 -16.98 3.70 -30.75
C MET A 165 -16.42 3.11 -29.46
N LEU A 166 -15.57 2.09 -29.64
CA LEU A 166 -14.84 1.41 -28.58
C LEU A 166 -13.55 0.84 -29.19
N ASP A 167 -12.39 1.21 -28.65
CA ASP A 167 -11.10 0.70 -29.12
C ASP A 167 -10.75 -0.60 -28.38
N TYR A 168 -10.75 -1.72 -29.11
CA TYR A 168 -10.39 -3.03 -28.55
C TYR A 168 -8.88 -3.20 -28.28
N THR A 169 -8.03 -2.34 -28.84
CA THR A 169 -6.57 -2.43 -28.72
C THR A 169 -6.04 -1.81 -27.43
N ILE A 170 -6.80 -0.88 -26.85
CA ILE A 170 -6.48 -0.17 -25.61
C ILE A 170 -7.22 -0.82 -24.44
N THR A 171 -6.50 -1.17 -23.37
CA THR A 171 -7.10 -1.75 -22.17
C THR A 171 -7.99 -0.73 -21.46
N ASN A 172 -9.25 -1.08 -21.21
CA ASN A 172 -10.26 -0.26 -20.53
C ASN A 172 -10.64 1.05 -21.25
N ASP A 173 -10.46 1.17 -22.57
CA ASP A 173 -10.93 2.34 -23.34
C ASP A 173 -12.44 2.53 -23.18
N PRO A 174 -12.95 3.74 -22.83
CA PRO A 174 -14.37 3.95 -22.58
C PRO A 174 -15.21 3.87 -23.87
N VAL A 175 -16.53 3.79 -23.71
CA VAL A 175 -17.44 3.84 -24.86
C VAL A 175 -17.68 5.29 -25.23
N TRP A 176 -17.47 5.62 -26.50
CA TRP A 176 -17.70 6.94 -27.06
C TRP A 176 -19.00 6.94 -27.84
N ILE A 177 -19.78 8.03 -27.77
CA ILE A 177 -20.89 8.28 -28.69
C ILE A 177 -20.68 9.62 -29.41
N GLU A 178 -21.01 9.63 -30.70
CA GLU A 178 -20.97 10.84 -31.52
C GLU A 178 -22.38 11.34 -31.79
N THR A 179 -22.60 12.64 -31.61
CA THR A 179 -23.84 13.33 -31.95
C THR A 179 -23.59 14.35 -33.05
N GLN A 180 -24.60 15.12 -33.43
CA GLN A 180 -24.40 16.25 -34.32
C GLN A 180 -23.48 17.33 -33.72
N PHE A 181 -23.47 17.50 -32.40
CA PHE A 181 -22.87 18.66 -31.72
C PHE A 181 -21.63 18.35 -30.89
N ALA A 182 -21.48 17.14 -30.35
CA ALA A 182 -20.37 16.79 -29.44
C ALA A 182 -19.97 15.31 -29.53
N TRP A 183 -18.84 15.00 -28.90
CA TRP A 183 -18.45 13.64 -28.51
C TRP A 183 -18.71 13.44 -27.03
N TYR A 184 -19.32 12.32 -26.65
CA TYR A 184 -19.51 11.96 -25.26
C TYR A 184 -18.79 10.68 -24.90
N ILE A 185 -18.06 10.72 -23.79
CA ILE A 185 -17.50 9.56 -23.11
C ILE A 185 -18.54 9.06 -22.12
N LEU A 186 -19.00 7.82 -22.30
CA LEU A 186 -19.97 7.19 -21.41
C LEU A 186 -19.25 6.68 -20.15
N LYS A 187 -19.69 7.15 -18.98
CA LYS A 187 -19.16 6.75 -17.66
C LYS A 187 -20.15 5.80 -16.96
N ASP A 188 -20.87 6.27 -15.94
CA ASP A 188 -21.80 5.45 -15.17
C ASP A 188 -23.21 5.48 -15.78
N PRO A 189 -23.87 4.34 -16.07
CA PRO A 189 -25.28 4.33 -16.47
C PRO A 189 -26.18 4.68 -15.28
N SER A 190 -27.43 5.06 -15.54
CA SER A 190 -28.44 5.13 -14.47
C SER A 190 -28.81 3.73 -13.96
N ASP A 191 -29.25 3.62 -12.69
CA ASP A 191 -29.68 2.36 -12.06
C ASP A 191 -30.69 1.58 -12.90
N MET A 192 -31.60 2.29 -13.58
CA MET A 192 -32.63 1.71 -14.43
C MET A 192 -32.11 1.22 -15.80
N TYR A 193 -30.99 1.75 -16.27
CA TYR A 193 -30.38 1.39 -17.56
C TYR A 193 -29.16 0.46 -17.41
N GLU A 194 -28.56 0.35 -16.23
CA GLU A 194 -27.41 -0.51 -15.93
C GLU A 194 -27.55 -1.95 -16.49
N PRO A 195 -28.70 -2.65 -16.35
CA PRO A 195 -28.82 -4.01 -16.87
C PRO A 195 -28.68 -4.10 -18.39
N LEU A 196 -29.21 -3.11 -19.13
CA LEU A 196 -29.11 -3.03 -20.60
C LEU A 196 -27.70 -2.63 -21.02
N HIS A 197 -27.07 -1.69 -20.31
CA HIS A 197 -25.70 -1.31 -20.57
C HIS A 197 -24.72 -2.45 -20.31
N ALA A 198 -24.89 -3.20 -19.21
CA ALA A 198 -24.07 -4.36 -18.88
C ALA A 198 -24.20 -5.49 -19.92
N TYR A 199 -25.41 -5.72 -20.45
CA TYR A 199 -25.64 -6.65 -21.54
C TYR A 199 -24.85 -6.28 -22.81
N PHE A 200 -24.81 -4.99 -23.14
CA PHE A 200 -24.04 -4.46 -24.27
C PHE A 200 -22.51 -4.52 -24.04
N LEU A 201 -22.05 -4.07 -22.87
CA LEU A 201 -20.65 -3.76 -22.62
C LEU A 201 -19.83 -5.00 -22.22
N ARG A 202 -20.37 -5.93 -21.43
CA ARG A 202 -19.63 -7.09 -20.91
C ARG A 202 -18.95 -7.93 -22.00
N PRO A 203 -19.62 -8.41 -23.06
CA PRO A 203 -18.95 -9.21 -24.08
C PRO A 203 -17.87 -8.42 -24.83
N ARG A 204 -18.06 -7.11 -25.02
CA ARG A 204 -17.08 -6.22 -25.66
C ARG A 204 -15.87 -5.94 -24.76
N ARG A 205 -16.06 -5.81 -23.45
CA ARG A 205 -14.97 -5.71 -22.47
C ARG A 205 -14.14 -6.97 -22.40
N VAL A 206 -14.76 -8.15 -22.45
CA VAL A 206 -14.03 -9.42 -22.55
C VAL A 206 -13.19 -9.46 -23.83
N ALA A 207 -13.77 -9.06 -24.96
CA ALA A 207 -13.04 -8.97 -26.23
C ALA A 207 -11.88 -7.97 -26.19
N GLN A 208 -12.08 -6.77 -25.62
CA GLN A 208 -11.05 -5.75 -25.44
C GLN A 208 -9.94 -6.22 -24.51
N PHE A 209 -10.29 -6.90 -23.41
CA PHE A 209 -9.32 -7.47 -22.47
C PHE A 209 -8.44 -8.50 -23.17
N ILE A 210 -9.02 -9.41 -23.95
CA ILE A 210 -8.28 -10.43 -24.71
C ILE A 210 -7.40 -9.78 -25.79
N ALA A 211 -7.97 -8.90 -26.61
CA ALA A 211 -7.27 -8.26 -27.73
C ALA A 211 -6.06 -7.45 -27.23
N SER A 212 -6.26 -6.57 -26.24
CA SER A 212 -5.17 -5.77 -25.66
C SER A 212 -4.07 -6.65 -24.99
N ASN A 213 -4.44 -7.72 -24.27
CA ASN A 213 -3.46 -8.64 -23.66
C ASN A 213 -2.62 -9.39 -24.71
N VAL A 214 -3.24 -9.80 -25.82
CA VAL A 214 -2.54 -10.51 -26.91
C VAL A 214 -1.60 -9.57 -27.65
N LEU A 215 -1.99 -8.31 -27.85
CA LEU A 215 -1.13 -7.28 -28.44
C LEU A 215 0.06 -6.94 -27.54
N GLN A 216 -0.13 -6.86 -26.23
CA GLN A 216 0.95 -6.62 -25.25
C GLN A 216 1.95 -7.78 -25.21
N ASN A 217 1.48 -9.03 -25.17
CA ASN A 217 2.36 -10.19 -25.11
C ASN A 217 1.80 -11.41 -25.87
N ILE A 218 2.14 -11.50 -27.15
CA ILE A 218 1.68 -12.58 -28.04
C ILE A 218 2.12 -13.99 -27.61
N ARG A 219 3.11 -14.13 -26.70
CA ARG A 219 3.62 -15.44 -26.26
C ARG A 219 3.01 -15.94 -24.95
N ARG A 220 2.11 -15.16 -24.32
CA ARG A 220 1.48 -15.55 -23.05
C ARG A 220 0.67 -16.84 -23.20
N THR A 221 0.76 -17.70 -22.19
CA THR A 221 0.00 -18.96 -22.12
C THR A 221 -1.43 -18.72 -21.67
N TYR A 222 -2.36 -19.59 -22.08
CA TYR A 222 -3.77 -19.48 -21.71
C TYR A 222 -4.00 -19.58 -20.19
N GLU A 223 -3.27 -20.45 -19.48
CA GLU A 223 -3.42 -20.62 -18.02
C GLU A 223 -3.04 -19.34 -17.24
N ASP A 224 -1.91 -18.73 -17.60
CA ASP A 224 -1.44 -17.46 -17.02
C ASP A 224 -2.41 -16.30 -17.31
N PHE A 225 -2.98 -16.30 -18.52
CA PHE A 225 -4.03 -15.35 -18.88
C PHE A 225 -5.31 -15.57 -18.04
N LEU A 226 -5.73 -16.82 -17.85
CA LEU A 226 -6.98 -17.15 -17.16
C LEU A 226 -6.92 -16.78 -15.67
N ASP A 227 -5.81 -17.07 -14.97
CA ASP A 227 -5.63 -16.66 -13.56
C ASP A 227 -5.72 -15.13 -13.40
N ARG A 228 -5.17 -14.36 -14.35
CA ARG A 228 -5.30 -12.89 -14.36
C ARG A 228 -6.72 -12.44 -14.67
N PHE A 229 -7.36 -13.07 -15.65
CA PHE A 229 -8.72 -12.77 -16.06
C PHE A 229 -9.71 -12.97 -14.90
N GLU A 230 -9.65 -14.10 -14.20
CA GLU A 230 -10.54 -14.42 -13.07
C GLU A 230 -10.33 -13.54 -11.84
N ARG A 231 -9.13 -12.96 -11.67
CA ARG A 231 -8.84 -11.97 -10.62
C ARG A 231 -9.30 -10.56 -10.96
N THR A 232 -9.70 -10.32 -12.20
CA THR A 232 -10.14 -9.00 -12.66
C THR A 232 -11.64 -8.85 -12.45
N VAL A 233 -12.08 -7.67 -12.01
CA VAL A 233 -13.50 -7.29 -11.91
C VAL A 233 -13.92 -6.52 -13.15
N ASP A 234 -15.17 -6.72 -13.60
CA ASP A 234 -15.80 -5.92 -14.65
C ASP A 234 -16.18 -4.52 -14.12
N ASP A 235 -16.62 -3.65 -15.03
CA ASP A 235 -17.04 -2.27 -14.71
C ASP A 235 -18.24 -2.21 -13.72
N PHE A 236 -18.88 -3.35 -13.45
CA PHE A 236 -20.05 -3.51 -12.58
C PHE A 236 -19.70 -4.26 -11.28
N GLY A 237 -18.41 -4.41 -10.95
CA GLY A 237 -17.93 -5.01 -9.71
C GLY A 237 -18.02 -6.53 -9.63
N ARG A 238 -18.25 -7.24 -10.75
CA ARG A 238 -18.33 -8.71 -10.80
C ARG A 238 -17.02 -9.28 -11.31
N THR A 239 -16.55 -10.37 -10.70
CA THR A 239 -15.35 -11.05 -11.20
C THR A 239 -15.62 -11.74 -12.52
N TYR A 240 -14.65 -11.71 -13.43
CA TYR A 240 -14.75 -12.49 -14.67
C TYR A 240 -14.66 -13.99 -14.37
N THR A 241 -15.31 -14.78 -15.21
CA THR A 241 -15.24 -16.25 -15.17
C THR A 241 -14.87 -16.77 -16.55
N GLU A 242 -14.27 -17.95 -16.63
CA GLU A 242 -13.96 -18.57 -17.93
C GLU A 242 -15.19 -18.62 -18.86
N GLN A 243 -16.40 -18.78 -18.31
CA GLN A 243 -17.65 -18.77 -19.07
C GLN A 243 -17.87 -17.47 -19.87
N HIS A 244 -17.48 -16.31 -19.31
CA HIS A 244 -17.62 -15.03 -20.01
C HIS A 244 -16.79 -14.96 -21.30
N ILE A 245 -15.68 -15.71 -21.40
CA ILE A 245 -14.88 -15.83 -22.63
C ILE A 245 -15.71 -16.54 -23.71
N TRP A 246 -16.37 -17.64 -23.34
CA TRP A 246 -17.16 -18.45 -24.26
C TRP A 246 -18.43 -17.72 -24.72
N ASP A 247 -19.04 -16.93 -23.84
CA ASP A 247 -20.22 -16.12 -24.18
C ASP A 247 -19.86 -14.97 -25.15
N ALA A 248 -18.60 -14.52 -25.16
CA ALA A 248 -18.11 -13.39 -25.94
C ALA A 248 -17.39 -13.76 -27.25
N ILE A 249 -17.42 -15.02 -27.70
CA ILE A 249 -16.64 -15.50 -28.87
C ILE A 249 -16.82 -14.62 -30.12
N SER A 250 -18.06 -14.24 -30.45
CA SER A 250 -18.33 -13.44 -31.66
C SER A 250 -17.65 -12.07 -31.59
N GLU A 251 -17.72 -11.41 -30.44
CA GLU A 251 -17.09 -10.10 -30.24
C GLU A 251 -15.56 -10.22 -30.17
N ILE A 252 -15.03 -11.32 -29.64
CA ILE A 252 -13.58 -11.62 -29.65
C ILE A 252 -13.08 -11.79 -31.09
N GLU A 253 -13.81 -12.52 -31.93
CA GLU A 253 -13.44 -12.69 -33.34
C GLU A 253 -13.43 -11.37 -34.09
N ASP A 254 -14.45 -10.54 -33.88
CA ASP A 254 -14.58 -9.22 -34.49
C ASP A 254 -13.45 -8.28 -34.03
N ALA A 255 -13.20 -8.17 -32.71
CA ALA A 255 -12.12 -7.38 -32.14
C ALA A 255 -10.73 -7.79 -32.66
N VAL A 256 -10.45 -9.10 -32.77
CA VAL A 256 -9.18 -9.59 -33.31
C VAL A 256 -9.05 -9.31 -34.80
N ASN A 257 -10.14 -9.36 -35.56
CA ASN A 257 -10.13 -9.03 -36.99
C ASN A 257 -9.90 -7.53 -37.24
N GLU A 258 -10.19 -6.68 -36.27
CA GLU A 258 -9.97 -5.23 -36.31
C GLU A 258 -8.53 -4.83 -35.94
N CYS A 259 -7.77 -5.73 -35.30
CA CYS A 259 -6.37 -5.50 -34.95
C CYS A 259 -5.42 -5.56 -36.16
N ASP A 260 -4.25 -4.97 -36.03
CA ASP A 260 -3.17 -5.07 -37.02
C ASP A 260 -2.65 -6.51 -37.13
N ASP A 261 -2.51 -7.01 -38.38
CA ASP A 261 -2.09 -8.39 -38.70
C ASP A 261 -2.85 -9.50 -37.94
N PRO A 262 -4.17 -9.63 -38.18
CA PRO A 262 -5.01 -10.60 -37.48
C PRO A 262 -4.59 -12.05 -37.72
N ALA A 263 -3.96 -12.32 -38.88
CA ALA A 263 -3.44 -13.65 -39.22
C ALA A 263 -2.25 -14.02 -38.32
N ALA A 264 -1.33 -13.10 -38.06
CA ALA A 264 -0.24 -13.34 -37.10
C ALA A 264 -0.75 -13.51 -35.67
N LEU A 265 -1.72 -12.71 -35.23
CA LEU A 265 -2.29 -12.83 -33.88
C LEU A 265 -2.93 -14.20 -33.67
N LYS A 266 -3.85 -14.60 -34.56
CA LYS A 266 -4.53 -15.91 -34.48
C LYS A 266 -3.55 -17.08 -34.60
N SER A 267 -2.52 -16.94 -35.43
CA SER A 267 -1.55 -18.01 -35.66
C SER A 267 -0.47 -18.09 -34.59
N LYS A 268 -0.04 -17.02 -33.92
CA LYS A 268 1.09 -17.05 -32.97
C LYS A 268 0.68 -17.03 -31.50
N SER A 269 -0.50 -16.50 -31.18
CA SER A 269 -0.99 -16.39 -29.81
C SER A 269 -1.50 -17.73 -29.26
N PRO A 270 -0.93 -18.26 -28.16
CA PRO A 270 -1.47 -19.44 -27.48
C PRO A 270 -2.90 -19.22 -26.95
N ILE A 271 -3.21 -17.99 -26.51
CA ILE A 271 -4.53 -17.60 -26.00
C ILE A 271 -5.58 -17.72 -27.10
N LEU A 272 -5.37 -17.04 -28.24
CA LEU A 272 -6.34 -17.05 -29.35
C LEU A 272 -6.48 -18.43 -29.97
N ARG A 273 -5.39 -19.21 -30.09
CA ARG A 273 -5.48 -20.60 -30.53
C ARG A 273 -6.34 -21.44 -29.59
N HIS A 274 -6.21 -21.27 -28.27
CA HIS A 274 -7.01 -22.02 -27.29
C HIS A 274 -8.50 -21.66 -27.39
N ILE A 275 -8.82 -20.36 -27.44
CA ILE A 275 -10.19 -19.87 -27.49
C ILE A 275 -10.87 -20.25 -28.82
N LEU A 276 -10.24 -19.92 -29.96
CA LEU A 276 -10.84 -20.14 -31.27
C LEU A 276 -10.93 -21.62 -31.67
N SER A 277 -10.01 -22.47 -31.20
CA SER A 277 -10.10 -23.92 -31.47
C SER A 277 -11.27 -24.57 -30.74
N LYS A 278 -11.56 -24.18 -29.49
CA LYS A 278 -12.73 -24.68 -28.74
C LYS A 278 -14.04 -24.09 -29.23
N ALA A 279 -14.05 -22.83 -29.66
CA ALA A 279 -15.24 -22.14 -30.19
C ALA A 279 -15.88 -22.85 -31.41
N THR A 280 -15.07 -23.45 -32.28
CA THR A 280 -15.57 -24.20 -33.46
C THR A 280 -16.36 -25.47 -33.11
N SER A 281 -16.35 -25.91 -31.84
CA SER A 281 -17.14 -27.05 -31.37
C SER A 281 -18.48 -26.68 -30.72
N THR A 282 -18.75 -25.38 -30.46
CA THR A 282 -19.87 -24.93 -29.62
C THR A 282 -20.84 -23.93 -30.27
N SER A 283 -20.56 -23.34 -31.45
CA SER A 283 -21.48 -22.34 -32.05
C SER A 283 -22.21 -22.84 -33.32
N SER A 284 -23.53 -22.86 -33.25
CA SER A 284 -24.47 -23.00 -34.38
C SER A 284 -25.33 -21.74 -34.47
N ARG A 285 -24.71 -20.58 -34.66
CA ARG A 285 -25.42 -19.35 -35.07
C ARG A 285 -24.68 -18.70 -36.23
N PRO A 286 -25.38 -18.37 -37.34
CA PRO A 286 -24.75 -17.73 -38.49
C PRO A 286 -24.30 -16.33 -38.10
N ALA A 287 -23.01 -16.05 -38.29
CA ALA A 287 -22.45 -14.71 -38.17
C ALA A 287 -23.13 -13.79 -39.20
N LEU A 288 -23.95 -12.85 -38.73
CA LEU A 288 -24.39 -11.71 -39.53
C LEU A 288 -23.13 -10.90 -39.88
N ARG A 289 -22.67 -11.06 -41.11
CA ARG A 289 -21.50 -10.35 -41.63
C ARG A 289 -21.80 -8.85 -41.66
N ARG A 290 -21.32 -8.10 -40.66
CA ARG A 290 -21.30 -6.63 -40.68
C ARG A 290 -20.53 -6.15 -41.91
N GLY A 291 -21.12 -5.24 -42.68
CA GLY A 291 -20.58 -4.72 -43.94
C GLY A 291 -19.21 -4.03 -43.77
N ALA A 292 -18.36 -4.14 -44.78
CA ALA A 292 -16.99 -3.63 -44.77
C ALA A 292 -16.86 -2.09 -44.61
N ALA A 293 -17.97 -1.34 -44.71
CA ALA A 293 -18.00 0.12 -44.56
C ALA A 293 -17.87 0.59 -43.09
N SER A 294 -18.27 -0.22 -42.11
CA SER A 294 -18.14 0.12 -40.67
C SER A 294 -16.69 0.03 -40.16
N ARG A 295 -15.82 -0.67 -40.90
CA ARG A 295 -14.47 -1.09 -40.44
C ARG A 295 -13.38 -0.02 -40.44
N ARG A 296 -13.63 1.18 -41.00
CA ARG A 296 -12.59 2.21 -41.19
C ARG A 296 -12.75 3.46 -40.32
N GLY A 297 -13.77 3.53 -39.47
CA GLY A 297 -14.14 4.75 -38.75
C GLY A 297 -13.99 4.72 -37.22
N ARG A 298 -13.56 3.61 -36.62
CA ARG A 298 -13.58 3.38 -35.15
C ARG A 298 -12.32 3.87 -34.39
N LYS A 299 -11.71 4.97 -34.81
CA LYS A 299 -10.66 5.62 -34.01
C LYS A 299 -11.26 6.82 -33.31
N ALA A 300 -11.09 6.91 -31.99
CA ALA A 300 -11.47 8.09 -31.21
C ALA A 300 -10.95 9.37 -31.88
N PRO A 301 -11.70 10.49 -31.80
CA PRO A 301 -11.19 11.76 -32.26
C PRO A 301 -9.85 12.05 -31.56
N LEU A 302 -8.88 12.57 -32.31
CA LEU A 302 -7.64 13.07 -31.72
C LEU A 302 -8.02 14.20 -30.77
N ILE A 303 -7.79 14.01 -29.47
CA ILE A 303 -7.94 15.07 -28.47
C ILE A 303 -6.89 16.14 -28.81
N LYS A 304 -7.29 17.15 -29.59
CA LYS A 304 -6.52 18.39 -29.76
C LYS A 304 -6.83 19.31 -28.58
N ALA A 305 -6.64 18.83 -27.36
CA ALA A 305 -6.51 19.73 -26.24
C ALA A 305 -5.18 20.47 -26.42
N LEU A 306 -5.20 21.75 -26.05
CA LEU A 306 -4.12 22.73 -26.15
C LEU A 306 -2.73 22.15 -25.84
N ALA A 307 -1.69 22.87 -26.28
CA ALA A 307 -0.36 22.80 -25.71
C ALA A 307 -0.41 22.70 -24.16
N GLY A 308 -0.45 21.47 -23.66
CA GLY A 308 -0.60 21.16 -22.26
C GLY A 308 0.74 21.26 -21.57
N ASP A 309 0.71 21.48 -20.26
CA ASP A 309 1.90 21.37 -19.43
C ASP A 309 2.58 20.01 -19.69
N LEU A 310 3.89 20.04 -19.95
CA LEU A 310 4.67 18.84 -20.21
C LEU A 310 4.58 17.88 -19.02
N ASP A 311 4.43 18.42 -17.82
CA ASP A 311 4.27 17.64 -16.59
C ASP A 311 2.94 16.86 -16.58
N LEU A 312 1.87 17.45 -17.11
CA LEU A 312 0.55 16.78 -17.24
C LEU A 312 0.54 15.74 -18.37
N ALA A 313 1.29 15.98 -19.45
CA ALA A 313 1.42 15.03 -20.54
C ALA A 313 2.11 13.73 -20.10
N VAL A 314 3.09 13.80 -19.20
CA VAL A 314 3.79 12.64 -18.63
C VAL A 314 2.89 11.82 -17.69
N LEU A 315 1.86 12.44 -17.10
CA LEU A 315 0.90 11.74 -16.22
C LEU A 315 -0.11 10.87 -16.99
N LYS A 316 -0.21 10.99 -18.32
CA LYS A 316 -1.13 10.15 -19.11
C LYS A 316 -0.73 8.69 -19.05
N LYS A 317 -1.70 7.79 -18.85
CA LYS A 317 -1.48 6.33 -18.73
C LYS A 317 -0.68 5.75 -19.91
N GLU A 318 -0.91 6.25 -21.12
CA GLU A 318 -0.19 5.87 -22.34
C GLU A 318 1.27 6.33 -22.40
N ASN A 319 1.63 7.38 -21.64
CA ASN A 319 2.99 7.92 -21.56
C ASN A 319 3.75 7.40 -20.32
N GLN A 320 3.09 6.63 -19.46
CA GLN A 320 3.69 6.03 -18.27
C GLN A 320 4.40 4.71 -18.62
N ASN A 321 5.65 4.60 -18.19
CA ASN A 321 6.39 3.33 -18.28
C ASN A 321 5.95 2.37 -17.18
N ALA A 322 5.82 1.09 -17.51
CA ALA A 322 5.64 0.04 -16.51
C ALA A 322 6.79 0.05 -15.48
N THR A 323 6.45 -0.19 -14.22
CA THR A 323 7.36 -0.21 -13.08
C THR A 323 8.46 -1.25 -13.29
N HIS A 324 9.71 -0.81 -13.20
CA HIS A 324 10.88 -1.68 -13.34
C HIS A 324 11.39 -2.12 -11.96
N VAL A 325 11.62 -3.43 -11.80
CA VAL A 325 12.01 -4.01 -10.51
C VAL A 325 13.19 -4.97 -10.61
N THR A 326 13.97 -5.12 -9.54
CA THR A 326 14.95 -6.21 -9.43
C THR A 326 14.25 -7.56 -9.24
N PRO A 327 14.92 -8.70 -9.53
CA PRO A 327 14.37 -10.04 -9.34
C PRO A 327 13.87 -10.31 -7.93
N ARG A 328 14.59 -9.83 -6.90
CA ARG A 328 14.21 -10.00 -5.50
C ARG A 328 12.89 -9.29 -5.19
N ILE A 329 12.76 -8.02 -5.58
CA ILE A 329 11.53 -7.24 -5.40
C ILE A 329 10.36 -7.88 -6.16
N ALA A 330 10.60 -8.39 -7.37
CA ALA A 330 9.58 -9.09 -8.16
C ALA A 330 9.03 -10.34 -7.45
N VAL A 331 9.88 -11.11 -6.75
CA VAL A 331 9.44 -12.28 -5.97
C VAL A 331 8.62 -11.84 -4.75
N LEU A 332 9.08 -10.82 -4.02
CA LEU A 332 8.40 -10.37 -2.81
C LEU A 332 7.03 -9.76 -3.10
N VAL A 333 6.88 -9.04 -4.22
CA VAL A 333 5.63 -8.34 -4.57
C VAL A 333 4.65 -9.22 -5.34
N GLN A 334 5.01 -10.46 -5.64
CA GLN A 334 4.19 -11.36 -6.44
C GLN A 334 2.79 -11.55 -5.83
N GLY A 335 1.75 -11.17 -6.58
CA GLY A 335 0.36 -11.26 -6.14
C GLY A 335 -0.14 -10.07 -5.28
N LEU A 336 0.72 -9.10 -4.99
CA LEU A 336 0.35 -7.87 -4.27
C LEU A 336 0.00 -6.70 -5.21
N VAL A 337 0.42 -6.76 -6.47
CA VAL A 337 0.14 -5.75 -7.49
C VAL A 337 -0.48 -6.38 -8.74
N ARG A 338 -1.36 -5.61 -9.39
CA ARG A 338 -2.04 -6.01 -10.64
C ARG A 338 -1.27 -5.61 -11.89
N GLU A 339 -0.38 -4.63 -11.76
CA GLU A 339 0.49 -4.16 -12.83
C GLU A 339 1.43 -5.28 -13.29
N GLU A 340 1.66 -5.38 -14.60
CA GLU A 340 2.69 -6.25 -15.14
C GLU A 340 4.07 -5.57 -15.04
N LEU A 341 4.83 -5.95 -14.02
CA LEU A 341 6.14 -5.36 -13.73
C LEU A 341 7.20 -5.81 -14.74
N VAL A 342 8.13 -4.90 -15.07
CA VAL A 342 9.31 -5.22 -15.88
C VAL A 342 10.44 -5.67 -14.96
N VAL A 343 10.70 -6.97 -14.92
CA VAL A 343 11.83 -7.52 -14.13
C VAL A 343 13.14 -7.30 -14.88
N VAL A 344 14.05 -6.52 -14.28
CA VAL A 344 15.39 -6.25 -14.82
C VAL A 344 16.44 -7.03 -14.04
N GLY A 345 17.03 -8.04 -14.69
CA GLY A 345 18.08 -8.87 -14.11
C GLY A 345 17.88 -10.34 -14.44
N GLU A 346 18.54 -11.22 -13.70
CA GLU A 346 18.33 -12.66 -13.82
C GLU A 346 16.92 -13.03 -13.36
N ARG A 347 16.17 -13.74 -14.22
CA ARG A 347 14.80 -14.13 -13.89
C ARG A 347 14.81 -15.05 -12.67
N PRO A 348 14.02 -14.77 -11.61
CA PRO A 348 13.97 -15.63 -10.45
C PRO A 348 13.49 -17.04 -10.86
N PRO A 349 13.99 -18.10 -10.20
CA PRO A 349 13.53 -19.46 -10.47
C PRO A 349 12.02 -19.55 -10.21
N ARG A 350 11.32 -20.38 -10.99
CA ARG A 350 9.89 -20.61 -10.77
C ARG A 350 9.70 -21.24 -9.40
N VAL A 351 8.79 -20.70 -8.61
CA VAL A 351 8.38 -21.30 -7.34
C VAL A 351 7.77 -22.68 -7.63
N ASP A 352 8.38 -23.73 -7.09
CA ASP A 352 7.82 -25.07 -7.16
C ASP A 352 6.60 -25.14 -6.22
N LYS A 353 5.41 -25.09 -6.81
CA LYS A 353 4.14 -25.16 -6.06
C LYS A 353 4.03 -26.46 -5.26
N ALA A 354 4.59 -27.57 -5.75
CA ALA A 354 4.53 -28.85 -5.05
C ALA A 354 5.42 -28.84 -3.80
N LEU A 355 6.63 -28.26 -3.90
CA LEU A 355 7.51 -28.08 -2.74
C LEU A 355 6.87 -27.18 -1.68
N LYS A 356 6.25 -26.07 -2.09
CA LYS A 356 5.57 -25.15 -1.16
C LYS A 356 4.40 -25.82 -0.45
N ALA A 357 3.60 -26.61 -1.18
CA ALA A 357 2.49 -27.37 -0.61
C ALA A 357 2.99 -28.43 0.39
N ALA A 358 4.05 -29.16 0.05
CA ALA A 358 4.66 -30.16 0.95
C ALA A 358 5.24 -29.52 2.23
N GLN A 359 5.84 -28.34 2.13
CA GLN A 359 6.31 -27.58 3.30
C GLN A 359 5.14 -27.14 4.20
N GLN A 360 4.04 -26.67 3.62
CA GLN A 360 2.84 -26.27 4.37
C GLN A 360 2.19 -27.47 5.08
N GLU A 361 2.12 -28.62 4.41
CA GLU A 361 1.64 -29.87 5.00
C GLU A 361 2.53 -30.32 6.16
N ALA A 362 3.86 -30.28 5.98
CA ALA A 362 4.81 -30.61 7.05
C ALA A 362 4.68 -29.68 8.26
N ALA A 363 4.47 -28.38 8.05
CA ALA A 363 4.25 -27.42 9.12
C ALA A 363 2.92 -27.69 9.89
N SER A 364 1.86 -28.02 9.17
CA SER A 364 0.56 -28.37 9.76
C SER A 364 0.65 -29.66 10.60
N ASN A 365 1.29 -30.71 10.06
CA ASN A 365 1.53 -31.95 10.80
C ASN A 365 2.34 -31.70 12.07
N ARG A 366 3.36 -30.82 12.00
CA ARG A 366 4.17 -30.44 13.16
C ARG A 366 3.36 -29.71 14.23
N LEU A 367 2.46 -28.81 13.85
CA LEU A 367 1.56 -28.14 14.79
C LEU A 367 0.66 -29.14 15.53
N VAL A 368 0.11 -30.13 14.81
CA VAL A 368 -0.71 -31.20 15.40
C VAL A 368 0.09 -32.04 16.40
N GLU A 369 1.33 -32.39 16.08
CA GLU A 369 2.23 -33.09 17.02
C GLU A 369 2.46 -32.28 18.30
N LEU A 370 2.74 -30.98 18.19
CA LEU A 370 2.96 -30.10 19.32
C LEU A 370 1.71 -29.94 20.18
N ALA A 371 0.54 -29.80 19.57
CA ALA A 371 -0.74 -29.74 20.27
C ALA A 371 -1.00 -31.03 21.07
N ASN A 372 -0.69 -32.19 20.50
CA ASN A 372 -0.82 -33.47 21.20
C ASN A 372 0.16 -33.61 22.37
N LYS A 373 1.36 -33.03 22.28
CA LYS A 373 2.32 -33.01 23.39
C LYS A 373 1.86 -32.13 24.54
N VAL A 374 1.36 -30.92 24.26
CA VAL A 374 0.88 -29.98 25.30
C VAL A 374 -0.31 -30.55 26.07
N ASN A 375 -1.19 -31.31 25.41
CA ASN A 375 -2.35 -31.94 26.03
C ASN A 375 -2.01 -33.19 26.86
N GLN A 376 -0.79 -33.72 26.78
CA GLN A 376 -0.34 -34.81 27.64
C GLN A 376 0.06 -34.29 29.02
N ALA A 377 -0.12 -35.11 30.05
CA ALA A 377 0.29 -34.73 31.39
C ALA A 377 1.82 -34.57 31.44
N ALA A 378 2.29 -33.37 31.80
CA ALA A 378 3.71 -33.08 31.96
C ALA A 378 4.36 -34.08 32.90
N GLY A 379 5.34 -34.83 32.40
CA GLY A 379 5.97 -35.90 33.17
C GLY A 379 7.03 -35.40 34.13
N LYS A 380 7.95 -36.30 34.47
CA LYS A 380 8.87 -36.10 35.59
C LYS A 380 10.07 -35.26 35.15
N VAL A 381 10.38 -34.23 35.93
CA VAL A 381 11.62 -33.46 35.78
C VAL A 381 12.79 -34.27 36.35
N GLU A 382 13.81 -34.48 35.54
CA GLU A 382 15.02 -35.24 35.87
C GLU A 382 16.24 -34.31 35.90
N CYS A 383 16.89 -34.25 37.06
CA CYS A 383 18.07 -33.42 37.27
C CYS A 383 19.23 -34.29 37.76
N HIS A 384 20.36 -34.25 37.04
CA HIS A 384 21.54 -35.04 37.35
C HIS A 384 22.64 -34.20 38.02
N ARG A 385 23.45 -34.83 38.90
CA ARG A 385 24.44 -34.13 39.74
C ARG A 385 25.56 -33.46 38.94
N GLU A 386 25.90 -34.02 37.80
CA GLU A 386 26.92 -33.53 36.86
C GLU A 386 26.51 -32.24 36.13
N HIS A 387 25.23 -31.86 36.17
CA HIS A 387 24.73 -30.67 35.50
C HIS A 387 24.70 -29.42 36.39
N PHE A 388 25.00 -29.52 37.68
CA PHE A 388 24.98 -28.37 38.58
C PHE A 388 26.15 -27.41 38.31
N ILE A 389 25.84 -26.11 38.32
CA ILE A 389 26.79 -25.02 38.09
C ILE A 389 27.07 -24.31 39.42
N GLY A 390 28.36 -24.19 39.77
CA GLY A 390 28.81 -23.47 40.95
C GLY A 390 28.68 -24.23 42.27
N ALA A 391 29.26 -23.68 43.34
CA ALA A 391 29.32 -24.34 44.65
C ALA A 391 27.94 -24.46 45.33
N GLY A 392 27.03 -23.51 45.06
CA GLY A 392 25.70 -23.45 45.67
C GLY A 392 24.68 -24.44 45.10
N LYS A 393 25.00 -25.19 44.04
CA LYS A 393 24.10 -26.18 43.39
C LYS A 393 22.68 -25.67 43.12
N LYS A 394 22.53 -24.38 42.81
CA LYS A 394 21.24 -23.75 42.51
C LYS A 394 20.90 -23.80 41.01
N TYR A 395 21.91 -23.68 40.15
CA TYR A 395 21.70 -23.59 38.71
C TYR A 395 22.13 -24.87 37.99
N LEU A 396 21.42 -25.22 36.91
CA LEU A 396 21.69 -26.40 36.09
C LEU A 396 22.08 -26.01 34.66
N ARG A 397 23.04 -26.73 34.09
CA ARG A 397 23.43 -26.65 32.67
C ARG A 397 22.40 -27.33 31.76
N ALA A 398 21.75 -28.37 32.26
CA ALA A 398 20.76 -29.13 31.54
C ALA A 398 19.70 -29.72 32.47
N VAL A 399 18.47 -29.83 31.97
CA VAL A 399 17.30 -30.40 32.65
C VAL A 399 16.63 -31.41 31.73
N GLY A 400 16.30 -32.60 32.24
CA GLY A 400 15.52 -33.60 31.53
C GLY A 400 14.02 -33.44 31.81
N ILE A 401 13.20 -33.39 30.77
CA ILE A 401 11.73 -33.33 30.85
C ILE A 401 11.18 -34.28 29.79
N ASP A 402 10.35 -35.24 30.19
CA ASP A 402 9.70 -36.21 29.29
C ASP A 402 10.67 -36.97 28.37
N GLY A 403 11.85 -37.29 28.90
CA GLY A 403 12.93 -37.98 28.17
C GLY A 403 13.69 -37.09 27.18
N GLN A 404 13.31 -35.81 27.04
CA GLN A 404 14.03 -34.81 26.26
C GLN A 404 14.94 -33.97 27.17
N ARG A 405 16.13 -33.64 26.67
CA ARG A 405 17.12 -32.85 27.40
C ARG A 405 17.15 -31.42 26.88
N PHE A 406 16.99 -30.47 27.80
CA PHE A 406 17.03 -29.03 27.53
C PHE A 406 18.30 -28.44 28.15
N GLU A 407 19.10 -27.75 27.34
CA GLU A 407 20.37 -27.14 27.76
C GLU A 407 20.34 -25.61 27.68
N ILE A 408 21.26 -24.96 28.40
CA ILE A 408 21.50 -23.52 28.24
C ILE A 408 21.87 -23.21 26.79
N GLY A 409 21.16 -22.26 26.19
CA GLY A 409 21.31 -21.84 24.80
C GLY A 409 20.29 -22.46 23.85
N ASP A 410 19.53 -23.47 24.28
CA ASP A 410 18.49 -24.09 23.46
C ASP A 410 17.32 -23.14 23.21
N PHE A 411 16.75 -23.22 22.01
CA PHE A 411 15.53 -22.53 21.65
C PHE A 411 14.33 -23.46 21.84
N VAL A 412 13.26 -22.92 22.39
CA VAL A 412 12.10 -23.69 22.84
C VAL A 412 10.78 -23.01 22.48
N LEU A 413 9.74 -23.82 22.42
CA LEU A 413 8.34 -23.39 22.27
C LEU A 413 7.62 -23.48 23.60
N ILE A 414 6.83 -22.47 23.91
CA ILE A 414 6.03 -22.37 25.12
C ILE A 414 4.58 -22.09 24.71
N PRO A 415 3.58 -22.90 25.11
CA PRO A 415 2.20 -22.74 24.67
C PRO A 415 1.60 -21.46 25.25
N MET A 416 0.85 -20.73 24.44
CA MET A 416 0.11 -19.55 24.89
C MET A 416 -1.12 -19.99 25.69
N SER A 417 -1.34 -19.41 26.87
CA SER A 417 -2.47 -19.77 27.74
C SER A 417 -3.84 -19.40 27.14
N SER A 418 -3.89 -18.35 26.30
CA SER A 418 -5.12 -17.85 25.66
C SER A 418 -5.52 -18.62 24.39
N THR A 419 -4.56 -19.26 23.71
CA THR A 419 -4.79 -19.95 22.42
C THR A 419 -4.29 -21.39 22.44
N GLN A 420 -4.32 -22.05 23.60
CA GLN A 420 -3.91 -23.45 23.70
C GLN A 420 -4.67 -24.31 22.66
N PRO A 421 -3.95 -25.02 21.77
CA PRO A 421 -4.59 -25.81 20.74
C PRO A 421 -5.38 -26.95 21.41
N GLN A 422 -6.70 -26.84 21.35
CA GLN A 422 -7.61 -27.91 21.77
C GLN A 422 -7.41 -29.11 20.82
N SER A 423 -7.68 -30.32 21.31
CA SER A 423 -7.41 -31.61 20.65
C SER A 423 -7.71 -31.66 19.15
N THR A 424 -6.99 -32.54 18.43
CA THR A 424 -7.14 -32.85 16.99
C THR A 424 -8.59 -32.74 16.49
N GLY A 425 -8.88 -31.70 15.70
CA GLY A 425 -10.20 -31.46 15.10
C GLY A 425 -10.69 -30.00 15.12
N GLN A 426 -10.03 -29.10 15.87
CA GLN A 426 -10.39 -27.67 15.96
C GLN A 426 -9.29 -26.69 15.52
N ILE A 427 -8.13 -27.19 15.09
CA ILE A 427 -7.06 -26.35 14.55
C ILE A 427 -7.47 -25.97 13.12
N ASP A 428 -7.62 -24.68 12.87
CA ASP A 428 -7.94 -24.17 11.54
C ASP A 428 -6.81 -24.54 10.56
N SER A 429 -7.18 -24.85 9.32
CA SER A 429 -6.26 -25.17 8.24
C SER A 429 -5.24 -24.05 7.94
N SER A 430 -5.56 -22.81 8.32
CA SER A 430 -4.68 -21.64 8.21
C SER A 430 -3.73 -21.45 9.40
N SER A 431 -3.95 -22.13 10.53
CA SER A 431 -3.20 -21.86 11.76
C SER A 431 -1.74 -22.30 11.65
N THR A 432 -0.87 -21.48 12.23
CA THR A 432 0.58 -21.67 12.27
C THR A 432 1.06 -21.93 13.70
N ILE A 433 2.31 -22.41 13.85
CA ILE A 433 2.92 -22.59 15.17
C ILE A 433 2.97 -21.27 15.95
N ALA A 434 3.18 -20.15 15.26
CA ALA A 434 3.27 -18.84 15.89
C ALA A 434 1.93 -18.32 16.46
N ASP A 435 0.79 -18.89 16.07
CA ASP A 435 -0.52 -18.49 16.60
C ASP A 435 -0.80 -19.11 17.98
N HIS A 436 -0.07 -20.17 18.33
CA HIS A 436 -0.31 -21.01 19.51
C HIS A 436 0.87 -21.10 20.47
N PHE A 437 2.08 -20.74 20.02
CA PHE A 437 3.30 -20.89 20.78
C PHE A 437 4.16 -19.61 20.78
N TRP A 438 4.68 -19.28 21.96
CA TRP A 438 5.78 -18.34 22.14
C TRP A 438 7.12 -19.01 21.85
N PHE A 439 8.05 -18.23 21.31
CA PHE A 439 9.42 -18.65 21.03
C PHE A 439 10.36 -18.07 22.08
N ALA A 440 11.25 -18.89 22.63
CA ALA A 440 12.18 -18.43 23.66
C ALA A 440 13.55 -19.12 23.56
N LYS A 441 14.59 -18.46 24.09
CA LYS A 441 15.93 -19.03 24.28
C LYS A 441 16.18 -19.24 25.76
N ILE A 442 16.60 -20.44 26.15
CA ILE A 442 16.96 -20.76 27.54
C ILE A 442 18.28 -20.09 27.88
N LEU A 443 18.27 -19.24 28.90
CA LEU A 443 19.46 -18.56 29.41
C LEU A 443 20.05 -19.32 30.61
N TYR A 444 19.22 -19.75 31.55
CA TYR A 444 19.64 -20.62 32.65
C TYR A 444 18.45 -21.37 33.27
N ALA A 445 18.75 -22.40 34.06
CA ALA A 445 17.75 -23.16 34.81
C ALA A 445 17.99 -23.02 36.32
N ASP A 446 16.96 -22.60 37.06
CA ASP A 446 16.97 -22.46 38.52
C ASP A 446 16.17 -23.61 39.15
N ILE A 447 16.86 -24.49 39.89
CA ILE A 447 16.24 -25.68 40.46
C ILE A 447 15.37 -25.38 41.67
N ASP A 448 15.70 -24.34 42.43
CA ASP A 448 14.98 -23.98 43.65
C ASP A 448 13.59 -23.45 43.28
N LEU A 449 13.52 -22.71 42.16
CA LEU A 449 12.28 -22.16 41.62
C LEU A 449 11.59 -23.08 40.60
N GLN A 450 12.25 -24.16 40.18
CA GLN A 450 11.81 -25.05 39.09
C GLN A 450 11.45 -24.33 37.77
N ASN A 451 12.22 -23.30 37.43
CA ASN A 451 11.97 -22.45 36.28
C ASN A 451 13.23 -22.30 35.41
N PHE A 452 13.03 -22.24 34.10
CA PHE A 452 13.99 -21.63 33.20
C PHE A 452 13.86 -20.11 33.28
N HIS A 453 14.98 -19.41 33.22
CA HIS A 453 14.98 -18.02 32.78
C HIS A 453 15.23 -17.99 31.27
N VAL A 454 14.35 -17.32 30.54
CA VAL A 454 14.34 -17.34 29.08
C VAL A 454 14.33 -15.93 28.51
N GLN A 455 14.92 -15.76 27.33
CA GLN A 455 14.73 -14.57 26.50
C GLN A 455 13.66 -14.86 25.45
N TRP A 456 12.66 -13.99 25.34
CA TRP A 456 11.61 -14.14 24.34
C TRP A 456 12.10 -13.76 22.93
N LEU A 457 11.53 -14.40 21.92
CA LEU A 457 11.70 -14.04 20.52
C LEU A 457 10.34 -13.69 19.92
N GLN A 458 10.33 -12.70 19.03
CA GLN A 458 9.16 -12.28 18.29
C GLN A 458 9.11 -13.01 16.94
N HIS A 459 7.99 -13.62 16.61
CA HIS A 459 7.78 -14.18 15.27
C HIS A 459 7.44 -13.07 14.26
N SER A 460 7.87 -13.19 13.00
CA SER A 460 7.66 -12.17 11.96
C SER A 460 6.20 -11.79 11.74
N SER A 461 5.27 -12.76 11.84
CA SER A 461 3.82 -12.50 11.71
C SER A 461 3.24 -11.70 12.88
N GLN A 462 3.96 -11.62 13.99
CA GLN A 462 3.57 -10.87 15.17
C GLN A 462 4.30 -9.52 15.25
N THR A 463 5.02 -9.12 14.20
CA THR A 463 5.52 -7.74 14.04
C THR A 463 4.56 -6.95 13.15
N MET A 464 4.91 -5.70 12.83
CA MET A 464 4.11 -4.92 11.86
C MET A 464 3.98 -5.57 10.48
N MET A 465 4.87 -6.50 10.10
CA MET A 465 4.84 -7.15 8.79
C MET A 465 3.65 -8.08 8.62
N GLN A 466 3.16 -8.68 9.71
CA GLN A 466 2.01 -9.59 9.70
C GLN A 466 2.13 -10.66 8.59
N GLU A 467 1.18 -10.72 7.66
CA GLU A 467 1.13 -11.71 6.58
C GLU A 467 2.28 -11.59 5.56
N LEU A 468 2.99 -10.44 5.54
CA LEU A 468 4.19 -10.28 4.73
C LEU A 468 5.47 -10.78 5.43
N GLY A 469 5.42 -11.16 6.70
CA GLY A 469 6.55 -11.71 7.44
C GLY A 469 7.03 -13.04 6.86
N ASN A 470 8.33 -13.36 7.01
CA ASN A 470 8.82 -14.68 6.62
C ASN A 470 8.43 -15.70 7.70
N PRO A 471 7.68 -16.78 7.39
CA PRO A 471 7.19 -17.73 8.40
C PRO A 471 8.28 -18.45 9.22
N GLN A 472 9.54 -18.38 8.80
CA GLN A 472 10.68 -18.98 9.52
C GLN A 472 11.56 -17.94 10.20
N GLU A 473 11.23 -16.65 10.09
CA GLU A 473 12.01 -15.57 10.67
C GLU A 473 11.51 -15.21 12.07
N LEU A 474 12.46 -15.22 12.99
CA LEU A 474 12.30 -14.78 14.37
C LEU A 474 13.19 -13.56 14.63
N PHE A 475 12.79 -12.75 15.59
CA PHE A 475 13.51 -11.56 16.03
C PHE A 475 13.80 -11.66 17.51
N TYR A 476 15.00 -11.27 17.92
CA TYR A 476 15.24 -11.05 19.34
C TYR A 476 14.44 -9.86 19.85
N ASN A 477 14.06 -9.84 21.12
CA ASN A 477 13.54 -8.64 21.78
C ASN A 477 14.22 -8.47 23.15
N GLU A 478 13.91 -7.37 23.83
CA GLU A 478 14.45 -7.03 25.15
C GLU A 478 13.49 -7.47 26.28
N LEU A 479 12.84 -8.61 26.09
CA LEU A 479 12.00 -9.25 27.09
C LEU A 479 12.63 -10.57 27.55
N CYS A 480 12.67 -10.76 28.86
CA CYS A 480 13.04 -12.02 29.50
C CYS A 480 12.08 -12.30 30.66
N ASP A 481 11.87 -13.57 30.98
CA ASP A 481 11.00 -13.98 32.07
C ASP A 481 11.39 -15.34 32.65
N HIS A 482 10.78 -15.73 33.76
CA HIS A 482 10.87 -17.05 34.37
C HIS A 482 9.70 -17.92 33.95
N VAL A 483 10.01 -19.07 33.34
CA VAL A 483 9.02 -20.02 32.83
C VAL A 483 9.23 -21.36 33.51
N SER A 484 8.15 -21.98 33.99
CA SER A 484 8.24 -23.30 34.62
C SER A 484 8.85 -24.34 33.68
N PHE A 485 9.68 -25.24 34.22
CA PHE A 485 10.22 -26.37 33.45
C PHE A 485 9.12 -27.11 32.70
N LYS A 486 7.96 -27.32 33.34
CA LYS A 486 6.83 -28.05 32.76
C LYS A 486 6.02 -27.27 31.71
N ALA A 487 6.27 -25.97 31.56
CA ALA A 487 5.60 -25.15 30.56
C ALA A 487 6.27 -25.20 29.19
N VAL A 488 7.49 -25.75 29.09
CA VAL A 488 8.20 -25.90 27.82
C VAL A 488 7.61 -27.09 27.05
N ALA A 489 7.14 -26.86 25.81
CA ALA A 489 6.49 -27.87 24.99
C ALA A 489 7.48 -28.70 24.15
N ASP A 490 8.45 -28.04 23.49
CA ASP A 490 9.46 -28.72 22.67
C ASP A 490 10.65 -27.79 22.39
N LYS A 491 11.74 -28.40 21.92
CA LYS A 491 12.92 -27.71 21.38
C LYS A 491 12.75 -27.44 19.89
N ILE A 492 13.31 -26.32 19.43
CA ILE A 492 13.37 -25.94 18.01
C ILE A 492 14.80 -25.62 17.59
N VAL A 493 15.04 -25.69 16.29
CA VAL A 493 16.31 -25.30 15.68
C VAL A 493 16.18 -23.87 15.18
N VAL A 494 17.04 -23.00 15.69
CA VAL A 494 17.12 -21.60 15.28
C VAL A 494 18.55 -21.29 14.85
N HIS A 495 18.71 -20.82 13.63
CA HIS A 495 20.00 -20.40 13.08
C HIS A 495 20.25 -18.92 13.41
N GLU A 496 21.25 -18.64 14.25
CA GLU A 496 21.63 -17.28 14.62
C GLU A 496 22.72 -16.72 13.70
N GLY A 497 22.60 -15.44 13.33
CA GLY A 497 23.70 -14.65 12.77
C GLY A 497 23.38 -14.05 11.41
N PRO A 498 24.05 -12.94 11.03
CA PRO A 498 23.83 -12.27 9.75
C PRO A 498 24.46 -13.10 8.64
N HIS A 499 23.72 -14.07 8.12
CA HIS A 499 24.19 -14.86 7.00
C HIS A 499 23.70 -14.20 5.71
N GLN A 500 24.48 -13.26 5.16
CA GLN A 500 24.14 -12.58 3.90
C GLN A 500 23.79 -13.58 2.77
N ASP A 501 24.39 -14.78 2.79
CA ASP A 501 24.29 -15.78 1.74
C ASP A 501 23.57 -17.10 2.12
N ARG A 502 23.01 -17.23 3.34
CA ARG A 502 22.20 -18.42 3.64
C ARG A 502 20.80 -18.24 3.09
N GLU A 503 20.43 -19.11 2.16
CA GLU A 503 19.03 -19.37 1.84
C GLU A 503 18.28 -19.69 3.14
N PRO A 504 16.99 -19.31 3.24
CA PRO A 504 16.15 -19.72 4.36
C PRO A 504 16.25 -21.23 4.59
N PRO A 505 16.09 -21.71 5.83
CA PRO A 505 16.17 -23.13 6.12
C PRO A 505 15.19 -23.92 5.24
N LEU A 506 15.67 -24.94 4.53
CA LEU A 506 14.85 -25.73 3.62
C LEU A 506 13.72 -26.49 4.35
N ALA A 507 13.94 -26.81 5.62
CA ALA A 507 12.99 -27.50 6.47
C ALA A 507 12.03 -26.52 7.15
N ALA A 508 10.72 -26.70 6.93
CA ALA A 508 9.67 -25.79 7.41
C ALA A 508 9.60 -25.61 8.95
N HIS A 509 10.26 -26.49 9.72
CA HIS A 509 10.29 -26.43 11.19
C HIS A 509 11.59 -25.83 11.75
N GLU A 510 12.51 -25.40 10.89
CA GLU A 510 13.71 -24.66 11.26
C GLU A 510 13.49 -23.16 11.08
N TYR A 511 14.03 -22.37 12.00
CA TYR A 511 13.88 -20.92 12.04
C TYR A 511 15.23 -20.23 11.95
N PHE A 512 15.24 -18.92 11.71
CA PHE A 512 16.45 -18.11 11.72
C PHE A 512 16.22 -16.75 12.39
N VAL A 513 17.29 -16.17 12.93
CA VAL A 513 17.28 -14.84 13.56
C VAL A 513 18.43 -14.00 13.03
N ASN A 514 18.09 -12.90 12.37
CA ASN A 514 19.05 -11.93 11.84
C ASN A 514 19.05 -10.58 12.60
N PHE A 515 17.94 -10.26 13.26
CA PHE A 515 17.70 -8.93 13.82
C PHE A 515 17.07 -8.99 15.22
N THR A 516 17.16 -7.87 15.92
CA THR A 516 16.41 -7.57 17.15
C THR A 516 15.26 -6.64 16.77
N TYR A 517 14.08 -6.84 17.35
CA TYR A 517 12.88 -6.04 17.16
C TYR A 517 12.48 -5.36 18.48
N ASP A 518 12.33 -4.04 18.44
CA ASP A 518 11.79 -3.24 19.54
C ASP A 518 10.26 -3.12 19.37
N LEU A 519 9.52 -3.72 20.32
CA LEU A 519 8.07 -3.76 20.33
C LEU A 519 7.40 -2.39 20.51
N HIS A 520 8.07 -1.43 21.16
CA HIS A 520 7.51 -0.11 21.46
C HIS A 520 7.76 0.89 20.33
N LYS A 521 8.92 0.80 19.68
CA LYS A 521 9.31 1.71 18.59
C LYS A 521 9.04 1.12 17.20
N ALA A 522 8.70 -0.17 17.13
CA ALA A 522 8.56 -0.94 15.90
C ALA A 522 9.83 -0.91 15.03
N THR A 523 11.00 -0.92 15.67
CA THR A 523 12.31 -0.80 15.01
C THR A 523 13.00 -2.16 14.90
N TYR A 524 13.77 -2.35 13.82
CA TYR A 524 14.59 -3.54 13.62
C TYR A 524 16.06 -3.14 13.63
N THR A 525 16.85 -3.80 14.46
CA THR A 525 18.26 -3.49 14.69
C THR A 525 19.10 -4.75 14.53
N SER A 526 20.40 -4.62 14.27
CA SER A 526 21.29 -5.78 14.28
C SER A 526 21.31 -6.45 15.64
N ILE A 527 21.54 -7.75 15.65
CA ILE A 527 21.82 -8.47 16.90
C ILE A 527 23.08 -7.87 17.55
N ASP A 528 22.97 -7.41 18.78
CA ASP A 528 24.11 -6.94 19.58
C ASP A 528 24.99 -8.13 19.98
N SER A 529 25.96 -8.44 19.11
CA SER A 529 26.90 -9.55 19.27
C SER A 529 27.86 -9.33 20.43
N ILE A 530 28.21 -8.08 20.73
CA ILE A 530 29.13 -7.71 21.81
C ILE A 530 28.47 -7.98 23.16
N ARG A 531 27.27 -7.41 23.38
CA ARG A 531 26.51 -7.61 24.62
C ARG A 531 26.26 -9.08 24.89
N ARG A 532 25.83 -9.83 23.86
CA ARG A 532 25.62 -11.28 23.96
C ARG A 532 26.93 -12.03 24.24
N GLY A 533 28.02 -11.64 23.60
CA GLY A 533 29.35 -12.19 23.86
C GLY A 533 29.76 -12.04 25.32
N ILE A 534 29.57 -10.84 25.89
CA ILE A 534 29.85 -10.56 27.31
C ILE A 534 28.95 -11.41 28.21
N SER A 535 27.63 -11.37 28.00
CA SER A 535 26.67 -12.14 28.82
C SER A 535 26.96 -13.65 28.80
N ASN A 536 27.34 -14.21 27.65
CA ASN A 536 27.62 -15.64 27.52
C ASN A 536 28.83 -16.13 28.33
N VAL A 537 29.76 -15.23 28.70
CA VAL A 537 30.93 -15.55 29.53
C VAL A 537 30.58 -15.62 31.02
N HIS A 538 29.54 -14.90 31.44
CA HIS A 538 29.09 -14.89 32.83
C HIS A 538 28.39 -16.20 33.20
N LYS A 539 28.38 -16.50 34.51
CA LYS A 539 27.63 -17.64 35.06
C LYS A 539 26.22 -17.21 35.44
N PRO A 540 25.24 -18.12 35.41
CA PRO A 540 23.90 -17.85 35.95
C PRO A 540 23.95 -17.26 37.37
N PRO A 541 23.10 -16.25 37.68
CA PRO A 541 22.04 -15.69 36.83
C PRO A 541 22.48 -14.55 35.89
N TYR A 542 23.76 -14.16 35.91
CA TYR A 542 24.28 -12.97 35.22
C TYR A 542 24.55 -13.16 33.72
N ASN A 543 24.15 -14.30 33.16
CA ASN A 543 24.32 -14.60 31.74
C ASN A 543 23.12 -14.21 30.87
N CYS A 544 22.18 -13.43 31.42
CA CYS A 544 21.09 -12.84 30.66
C CYS A 544 21.54 -11.51 30.02
N PRO A 545 21.40 -11.33 28.70
CA PRO A 545 21.70 -10.05 28.03
C PRO A 545 20.60 -8.99 28.22
N VAL A 546 19.46 -9.35 28.79
CA VAL A 546 18.27 -8.48 28.92
C VAL A 546 18.11 -7.93 30.34
N CYS A 547 18.30 -8.74 31.38
CA CYS A 547 18.12 -8.30 32.77
C CYS A 547 18.88 -7.02 33.12
N PRO A 548 20.17 -6.85 32.75
CA PRO A 548 20.90 -5.61 33.05
C PRO A 548 20.28 -4.37 32.38
N VAL A 549 19.72 -4.54 31.17
CA VAL A 549 19.07 -3.46 30.43
C VAL A 549 17.76 -3.06 31.10
N GLN A 550 16.96 -4.06 31.51
CA GLN A 550 15.72 -3.81 32.24
C GLN A 550 15.98 -3.16 33.61
N GLU A 551 17.02 -3.60 34.31
CA GLU A 551 17.44 -2.99 35.58
C GLU A 551 17.91 -1.54 35.37
N GLN A 552 18.72 -1.27 34.34
CA GLN A 552 19.13 0.08 33.99
C GLN A 552 17.93 0.96 33.65
N LEU A 553 16.99 0.49 32.81
CA LEU A 553 15.78 1.24 32.49
C LEU A 553 14.94 1.55 33.74
N GLN A 554 14.82 0.62 34.68
CA GLN A 554 14.13 0.87 35.95
C GLN A 554 14.86 1.91 36.80
N GLN A 555 16.19 1.85 36.87
CA GLN A 555 17.02 2.81 37.60
C GLN A 555 16.99 4.21 36.97
N ASP A 556 16.94 4.30 35.64
CA ASP A 556 16.90 5.55 34.90
C ASP A 556 15.66 6.39 35.27
N TYR A 557 14.54 5.76 35.65
CA TYR A 557 13.32 6.46 36.09
C TYR A 557 13.21 6.68 37.60
N VAL A 558 14.27 6.38 38.36
CA VAL A 558 14.38 6.69 39.79
C VAL A 558 15.30 7.89 39.97
N ASP A 559 14.84 8.91 40.69
CA ASP A 559 15.64 10.09 41.01
C ASP A 559 16.94 9.71 41.73
N CYS A 560 18.08 9.85 41.04
CA CYS A 560 19.40 9.52 41.59
C CYS A 560 20.22 10.80 41.80
N TRP A 561 20.50 11.15 43.05
CA TRP A 561 21.24 12.38 43.38
C TRP A 561 22.72 12.24 43.03
N LEU A 562 23.22 13.18 42.22
CA LEU A 562 24.63 13.24 41.83
C LEU A 562 25.42 14.00 42.90
N GLN A 563 26.62 13.50 43.18
CA GLN A 563 27.53 14.09 44.15
C GLN A 563 28.88 14.37 43.50
N ASP A 564 29.47 15.51 43.85
CA ASP A 564 30.83 15.84 43.46
C ASP A 564 31.88 15.06 44.28
N SER A 565 33.16 15.29 43.98
CA SER A 565 34.29 14.69 44.71
C SER A 565 34.30 14.96 46.22
N GLN A 566 33.58 15.98 46.69
CA GLN A 566 33.45 16.38 48.09
C GLN A 566 32.18 15.82 48.75
N LYS A 567 31.43 14.95 48.03
CA LYS A 567 30.13 14.39 48.43
C LYS A 567 29.03 15.44 48.59
N ILE A 568 29.20 16.60 47.96
CA ILE A 568 28.17 17.64 47.90
C ILE A 568 27.25 17.33 46.74
N VAL A 569 25.94 17.37 47.00
CA VAL A 569 24.92 17.19 45.97
C VAL A 569 25.06 18.31 44.95
N ASN A 570 25.35 17.95 43.70
CA ASN A 570 25.57 18.89 42.61
C ASN A 570 24.65 18.64 41.40
N GLY A 571 23.73 17.68 41.50
CA GLY A 571 22.79 17.35 40.43
C GLY A 571 21.83 16.22 40.76
N VAL A 572 21.01 15.86 39.78
CA VAL A 572 20.11 14.69 39.79
C VAL A 572 20.20 13.98 38.44
N ALA A 573 20.21 12.65 38.45
CA ALA A 573 20.03 11.80 37.29
C ALA A 573 18.58 11.33 37.21
N TYR A 574 17.95 11.55 36.06
CA TYR A 574 16.57 11.14 35.78
C TYR A 574 16.37 10.94 34.27
N GLY A 575 15.61 9.91 33.90
CA GLY A 575 15.35 9.52 32.51
C GLY A 575 16.62 9.18 31.72
N GLY A 576 17.67 8.67 32.38
CA GLY A 576 18.97 8.39 31.75
C GLY A 576 19.83 9.63 31.48
N HIS A 577 19.43 10.80 31.97
CA HIS A 577 20.17 12.06 31.83
C HIS A 577 20.63 12.59 33.18
N ASN A 578 21.84 13.17 33.21
CA ASN A 578 22.40 13.83 34.37
C ASN A 578 22.15 15.34 34.26
N TYR A 579 21.48 15.92 35.25
CA TYR A 579 21.19 17.34 35.36
C TYR A 579 21.98 17.95 36.52
N HIS A 580 22.79 18.96 36.23
CA HIS A 580 23.61 19.67 37.22
C HIS A 580 23.13 21.10 37.42
N TYR A 581 23.70 21.78 38.41
CA TYR A 581 23.62 23.23 38.50
C TYR A 581 24.06 23.87 37.18
N GLU A 582 23.37 24.95 36.79
CA GLU A 582 23.67 25.74 35.59
C GLU A 582 23.37 25.05 34.25
N ASP A 583 22.81 23.84 34.27
CA ASP A 583 22.28 23.23 33.05
C ASP A 583 20.99 23.94 32.60
N PHE A 584 20.78 23.97 31.29
CA PHE A 584 19.50 24.39 30.72
C PHE A 584 18.65 23.15 30.46
N VAL A 585 17.39 23.20 30.90
CA VAL A 585 16.42 22.11 30.76
C VAL A 585 15.16 22.57 30.06
N LEU A 586 14.53 21.64 29.36
CA LEU A 586 13.19 21.80 28.83
C LEU A 586 12.17 21.34 29.88
N TYR A 587 11.16 22.17 30.15
CA TYR A 587 10.04 21.79 31.01
C TYR A 587 8.70 22.08 30.34
N ARG A 588 7.69 21.28 30.70
CA ARG A 588 6.37 21.33 30.08
C ARG A 588 5.76 22.73 30.18
N ALA A 589 5.29 23.27 29.06
CA ALA A 589 4.45 24.48 29.01
C ALA A 589 2.97 24.09 29.11
N GLU A 590 2.12 25.00 29.58
CA GLU A 590 0.66 24.78 29.60
C GLU A 590 0.09 24.70 28.18
N THR A 591 0.64 25.49 27.26
CA THR A 591 0.31 25.51 25.83
C THR A 591 1.59 25.77 25.00
N GLY A 592 1.65 25.23 23.78
CA GLY A 592 2.78 25.43 22.87
C GLY A 592 4.02 24.60 23.22
N SER A 593 5.18 25.02 22.69
CA SER A 593 6.45 24.31 22.88
C SER A 593 6.94 24.34 24.34
N ALA A 594 7.79 23.38 24.72
CA ALA A 594 8.41 23.34 26.04
C ALA A 594 9.14 24.65 26.42
N ASN A 595 9.00 25.07 27.68
CA ASN A 595 9.74 26.21 28.23
C ASN A 595 11.21 25.84 28.47
N ILE A 596 12.08 26.85 28.45
CA ILE A 596 13.50 26.69 28.81
C ILE A 596 13.71 27.23 30.22
N GLY A 597 14.31 26.41 31.07
CA GLY A 597 14.71 26.78 32.43
C GLY A 597 16.21 26.59 32.62
N PHE A 598 16.84 27.49 33.34
CA PHE A 598 18.22 27.36 33.81
C PHE A 598 18.20 26.86 35.25
N ILE A 599 18.86 25.74 35.54
CA ILE A 599 18.85 25.12 36.88
C ILE A 599 19.62 25.99 37.87
N VAL A 600 18.94 26.40 38.94
CA VAL A 600 19.53 27.19 40.03
C VAL A 600 19.54 26.46 41.37
N GLY A 601 18.89 25.31 41.49
CA GLY A 601 18.83 24.57 42.74
C GLY A 601 18.10 23.24 42.65
N PHE A 602 18.31 22.40 43.67
CA PHE A 602 17.64 21.13 43.88
C PHE A 602 17.20 21.01 45.34
N ASP A 603 16.02 20.45 45.60
CA ASP A 603 15.49 20.18 46.94
C ASP A 603 14.87 18.79 47.07
N ILE A 604 14.94 18.24 48.28
CA ILE A 604 14.31 16.97 48.67
C ILE A 604 13.05 17.27 49.46
N LEU A 605 11.88 16.88 48.94
CA LEU A 605 10.64 16.93 49.72
C LEU A 605 10.28 15.55 50.27
N PRO A 606 10.11 15.40 51.60
CA PRO A 606 9.54 14.19 52.17
C PRO A 606 8.04 14.10 51.83
N HIS A 607 7.62 13.05 51.13
CA HIS A 607 6.20 12.74 50.92
C HIS A 607 5.67 11.83 52.03
N LYS A 608 4.38 11.97 52.38
CA LYS A 608 3.74 11.09 53.38
C LYS A 608 3.58 9.69 52.79
N GLY A 609 4.54 8.80 53.03
CA GLY A 609 4.48 7.39 52.61
C GLY A 609 5.74 6.82 51.97
N ALA A 610 6.94 7.22 52.43
CA ALA A 610 8.26 6.72 52.00
C ALA A 610 8.69 7.08 50.55
N GLU A 611 7.86 7.75 49.76
CA GLU A 611 8.31 8.34 48.48
C GLU A 611 9.07 9.65 48.72
N ILE A 612 10.31 9.70 48.23
CA ILE A 612 11.11 10.92 48.16
C ILE A 612 10.81 11.57 46.80
N ARG A 613 10.44 12.85 46.77
CA ARG A 613 10.29 13.61 45.51
C ARG A 613 11.39 14.66 45.38
N THR A 614 12.07 14.66 44.24
CA THR A 614 13.03 15.70 43.89
C THR A 614 12.32 16.92 43.31
N GLN A 615 12.66 18.11 43.81
CA GLN A 615 12.26 19.38 43.21
C GLN A 615 13.47 20.08 42.61
N ILE A 616 13.29 20.65 41.41
CA ILE A 616 14.32 21.42 40.71
C ILE A 616 13.84 22.87 40.63
N TYR A 617 14.69 23.81 41.06
CA TYR A 617 14.45 25.23 40.91
C TYR A 617 15.02 25.73 39.61
N LEU A 618 14.18 26.39 38.82
CA LEU A 618 14.53 26.88 37.49
C LEU A 618 14.38 28.39 37.43
N LYS A 619 15.40 29.08 36.92
CA LYS A 619 15.27 30.43 36.41
C LYS A 619 14.72 30.35 34.98
N ARG A 620 13.56 30.95 34.74
CA ARG A 620 12.94 30.97 33.40
C ARG A 620 13.80 31.78 32.43
N VAL A 621 13.92 31.30 31.20
CA VAL A 621 14.63 31.97 30.10
C VAL A 621 13.66 32.23 28.96
N GLY A 622 13.67 33.44 28.43
CA GLY A 622 12.82 33.83 27.28
C GLY A 622 13.42 33.35 25.95
N ARG A 623 12.58 33.13 24.94
CA ARG A 623 13.04 32.85 23.57
C ARG A 623 13.26 34.16 22.82
N ILE A 624 14.19 34.16 21.87
CA ILE A 624 14.35 35.30 20.94
C ILE A 624 13.04 35.58 20.18
N SER A 625 12.26 34.53 19.89
CA SER A 625 10.93 34.66 19.27
C SER A 625 9.89 35.36 20.15
N SER A 626 10.12 35.43 21.47
CA SER A 626 9.29 36.08 22.48
C SER A 626 9.72 37.52 22.79
N ILE A 627 10.76 38.03 22.11
CA ILE A 627 11.19 39.43 22.22
C ILE A 627 10.24 40.28 21.36
N PRO A 628 9.52 41.26 21.94
CA PRO A 628 8.54 42.07 21.21
C PRO A 628 9.16 42.94 20.11
N ASP A 629 10.41 43.38 20.30
CA ASP A 629 11.10 44.35 19.44
C ASP A 629 12.43 43.76 18.92
N LEU A 630 12.40 43.17 17.72
CA LEU A 630 13.61 42.85 16.94
C LEU A 630 13.83 43.93 15.88
N PRO A 631 15.07 44.35 15.60
CA PRO A 631 15.36 45.31 14.53
C PRO A 631 14.95 44.73 13.16
N ASP A 632 14.40 45.58 12.28
CA ASP A 632 13.84 45.26 10.95
C ASP A 632 14.77 44.47 10.00
N THR A 633 16.06 44.35 10.34
CA THR A 633 17.10 43.69 9.56
C THR A 633 17.22 42.18 9.81
N GLU A 634 16.58 41.64 10.86
CA GLU A 634 16.61 40.20 11.14
C GLU A 634 15.34 39.51 10.61
N VAL A 635 15.49 38.81 9.48
CA VAL A 635 14.44 38.00 8.87
C VAL A 635 14.20 36.75 9.73
N ARG A 636 12.94 36.48 10.04
CA ARG A 636 12.50 35.15 10.45
C ARG A 636 12.16 34.38 9.19
N ASP A 637 12.89 33.29 8.93
CA ASP A 637 12.62 32.18 8.01
C ASP A 637 13.60 31.99 6.83
N GLU A 638 13.85 30.72 6.51
CA GLU A 638 14.80 30.20 5.52
C GLU A 638 14.05 29.36 4.47
N VAL A 639 13.79 29.90 3.27
CA VAL A 639 13.37 29.07 2.12
C VAL A 639 13.98 29.59 0.83
N GLY A 640 14.69 28.72 0.10
CA GLY A 640 15.37 29.07 -1.15
C GLY A 640 15.37 27.96 -2.20
N SER A 641 14.55 28.16 -3.25
CA SER A 641 14.71 27.88 -4.70
C SER A 641 15.33 26.55 -5.22
N ALA A 642 15.34 26.35 -6.54
CA ALA A 642 15.57 25.09 -7.24
C ALA A 642 17.00 24.50 -7.19
N VAL A 643 17.09 23.16 -7.24
CA VAL A 643 18.28 22.33 -7.01
C VAL A 643 19.50 22.71 -7.88
N GLU A 644 19.35 22.92 -9.18
CA GLU A 644 20.49 23.22 -10.07
C GLU A 644 21.13 24.59 -9.79
N ARG A 645 20.33 25.54 -9.31
CA ARG A 645 20.81 26.89 -8.99
C ARG A 645 21.53 26.91 -7.65
N ASN A 646 21.14 26.01 -6.75
CA ASN A 646 21.67 25.92 -5.40
C ASN A 646 22.86 24.96 -5.28
N PHE A 647 22.96 23.96 -6.15
CA PHE A 647 23.96 22.88 -6.07
C PHE A 647 24.66 22.65 -7.42
N PRO A 648 25.59 23.53 -7.83
CA PRO A 648 26.23 23.46 -9.15
C PRO A 648 27.07 22.19 -9.39
N ASP A 649 27.50 21.51 -8.33
CA ASP A 649 28.28 20.26 -8.40
C ASP A 649 27.40 19.00 -8.45
N VAL A 650 26.07 19.14 -8.38
CA VAL A 650 25.14 18.01 -8.44
C VAL A 650 24.92 17.58 -9.89
N THR A 651 25.12 16.29 -10.15
CA THR A 651 24.76 15.69 -11.43
C THR A 651 23.28 15.36 -11.44
N VAL A 652 22.52 16.06 -12.30
CA VAL A 652 21.09 15.83 -12.48
C VAL A 652 20.86 14.85 -13.63
N HIS A 653 20.08 13.80 -13.37
CA HIS A 653 19.61 12.86 -14.38
C HIS A 653 18.15 13.19 -14.71
N ASN A 654 17.91 14.02 -15.72
CA ASN A 654 16.57 14.30 -16.23
C ASN A 654 16.14 13.15 -17.15
N GLN A 655 15.68 12.06 -16.54
CA GLN A 655 15.25 10.83 -17.21
C GLN A 655 14.30 10.03 -16.30
N CYS A 656 13.50 9.15 -16.89
CA CYS A 656 12.63 8.24 -16.14
C CYS A 656 13.46 7.31 -15.23
N ALA A 657 13.14 7.28 -13.93
CA ALA A 657 13.85 6.47 -12.94
C ALA A 657 13.86 4.97 -13.27
N ASN A 658 12.81 4.46 -13.91
CA ASN A 658 12.72 3.08 -14.39
C ASN A 658 13.78 2.76 -15.45
N GLU A 659 13.97 3.65 -16.43
CA GLU A 659 14.97 3.47 -17.50
C GLU A 659 16.39 3.61 -16.98
N VAL A 660 16.64 4.55 -16.06
CA VAL A 660 17.95 4.71 -15.41
C VAL A 660 18.33 3.46 -14.60
N LEU A 661 17.38 2.87 -13.87
CA LEU A 661 17.58 1.62 -13.13
C LEU A 661 17.93 0.48 -14.10
N ARG A 662 17.14 0.36 -15.17
CA ARG A 662 17.34 -0.66 -16.21
C ARG A 662 18.72 -0.54 -16.86
N TYR A 663 19.12 0.66 -17.21
CA TYR A 663 20.43 0.94 -17.80
C TYR A 663 21.56 0.54 -16.83
N SER A 664 21.48 0.99 -15.57
CA SER A 664 22.50 0.72 -14.55
C SER A 664 22.65 -0.77 -14.23
N ILE A 665 21.55 -1.53 -14.14
CA ILE A 665 21.60 -2.98 -13.93
C ILE A 665 22.28 -3.67 -15.12
N LYS A 666 21.87 -3.33 -16.34
CA LYS A 666 22.45 -3.93 -17.56
C LYS A 666 23.94 -3.64 -17.68
N GLU A 667 24.35 -2.41 -17.41
CA GLU A 667 25.76 -2.01 -17.40
C GLU A 667 26.57 -2.82 -16.36
N LYS A 668 26.06 -2.98 -15.13
CA LYS A 668 26.71 -3.78 -14.08
C LYS A 668 26.81 -5.27 -14.44
N MET A 669 25.87 -5.80 -15.22
CA MET A 669 25.91 -7.16 -15.77
C MET A 669 26.90 -7.31 -16.95
N GLY A 670 27.61 -6.25 -17.35
CA GLY A 670 28.51 -6.25 -18.50
C GLY A 670 27.80 -6.22 -19.85
N LEU A 671 26.48 -5.98 -19.88
CA LEU A 671 25.74 -5.76 -21.11
C LEU A 671 26.04 -4.33 -21.60
N ARG A 672 25.98 -4.11 -22.92
CA ARG A 672 26.17 -2.78 -23.54
C ARG A 672 24.81 -2.24 -24.02
N PRO A 673 23.93 -1.78 -23.10
CA PRO A 673 22.68 -1.14 -23.51
C PRO A 673 22.96 0.15 -24.28
N LYS A 674 21.99 0.59 -25.09
CA LYS A 674 22.07 1.89 -25.76
C LYS A 674 22.19 2.99 -24.67
N PRO A 675 23.16 3.93 -24.77
CA PRO A 675 23.29 5.03 -23.82
C PRO A 675 21.99 5.83 -23.72
N LEU A 676 21.58 6.13 -22.47
CA LEU A 676 20.48 7.04 -22.21
C LEU A 676 20.97 8.48 -22.37
N THR A 677 20.08 9.36 -22.84
CA THR A 677 20.34 10.80 -22.98
C THR A 677 19.40 11.61 -22.10
N GLN A 678 19.80 12.83 -21.75
CA GLN A 678 18.98 13.78 -21.02
C GLN A 678 17.72 14.12 -21.84
N LEU A 679 16.56 14.21 -21.18
CA LEU A 679 15.30 14.48 -21.88
C LEU A 679 15.23 15.91 -22.43
N TYR A 680 15.89 16.88 -21.79
CA TYR A 680 15.84 18.29 -22.21
C TYR A 680 16.55 18.58 -23.55
N ASP A 681 17.54 17.78 -23.95
CA ASP A 681 18.28 17.98 -25.21
C ASP A 681 18.33 16.76 -26.14
N GLY A 682 17.97 15.57 -25.64
CA GLY A 682 18.02 14.31 -26.38
C GLY A 682 19.41 13.91 -26.88
N LYS A 683 20.48 14.54 -26.38
CA LYS A 683 21.85 14.44 -26.91
C LYS A 683 22.88 14.16 -25.83
N THR A 684 22.78 14.83 -24.68
CA THR A 684 23.75 14.67 -23.60
C THR A 684 23.59 13.31 -22.96
N ILE A 685 24.62 12.47 -23.00
CA ILE A 685 24.59 11.12 -22.45
C ILE A 685 24.55 11.19 -20.92
N LEU A 686 23.69 10.38 -20.30
CA LEU A 686 23.65 10.22 -18.85
C LEU A 686 24.94 9.56 -18.35
N PRO A 687 25.58 10.10 -17.31
CA PRO A 687 26.71 9.42 -16.69
C PRO A 687 26.27 8.12 -16.03
N SER A 688 27.19 7.15 -15.90
CA SER A 688 26.93 5.89 -15.21
C SER A 688 26.73 6.12 -13.72
N LEU A 689 25.80 5.37 -13.11
CA LEU A 689 25.58 5.45 -11.66
C LEU A 689 26.70 4.77 -10.89
N THR A 690 27.22 5.46 -9.87
CA THR A 690 28.14 4.90 -8.88
C THR A 690 27.38 4.43 -7.64
N LYS A 691 27.97 3.53 -6.84
CA LYS A 691 27.42 3.13 -5.54
C LYS A 691 27.35 4.36 -4.60
N PRO A 692 26.15 4.80 -4.17
CA PRO A 692 26.01 5.92 -3.26
C PRO A 692 26.16 5.47 -1.80
N HIS A 693 26.55 6.38 -0.91
CA HIS A 693 26.50 6.16 0.54
C HIS A 693 25.08 6.28 1.06
N VAL A 694 24.31 7.24 0.53
CA VAL A 694 22.94 7.55 0.95
C VAL A 694 22.03 7.57 -0.27
N ILE A 695 20.86 6.96 -0.17
CA ILE A 695 19.75 7.18 -1.11
C ILE A 695 18.64 7.89 -0.34
N VAL A 696 18.17 9.02 -0.87
CA VAL A 696 16.95 9.70 -0.41
C VAL A 696 15.92 9.54 -1.51
N ALA A 697 14.74 9.04 -1.16
CA ALA A 697 13.66 8.83 -2.11
C ALA A 697 12.36 9.43 -1.57
N GLY A 698 11.74 10.28 -2.39
CA GLY A 698 10.34 10.68 -2.27
C GLY A 698 9.65 10.28 -3.57
N VAL A 699 8.77 9.28 -3.50
CA VAL A 699 7.99 8.84 -4.67
C VAL A 699 6.65 9.59 -4.71
N PRO A 700 6.05 9.80 -5.89
CA PRO A 700 4.79 10.53 -6.00
C PRO A 700 3.72 9.99 -5.05
N CYS A 701 3.05 10.89 -4.32
CA CYS A 701 2.09 10.56 -3.27
C CYS A 701 0.63 10.71 -3.70
N GLN A 702 0.36 11.09 -4.96
CA GLN A 702 -0.98 11.39 -5.48
C GLN A 702 -1.98 10.24 -5.24
N THR A 703 -1.53 8.99 -5.35
CA THR A 703 -2.38 7.80 -5.11
C THR A 703 -2.63 7.50 -3.64
N HIS A 704 -1.84 8.10 -2.74
CA HIS A 704 -1.85 7.83 -1.30
C HIS A 704 -2.40 9.00 -0.48
N SER A 705 -2.49 10.20 -1.07
CA SER A 705 -3.02 11.40 -0.43
C SER A 705 -4.47 11.21 0.04
N THR A 706 -4.81 11.75 1.20
CA THR A 706 -6.20 11.82 1.68
C THR A 706 -7.03 12.85 0.92
N MET A 707 -6.38 13.82 0.27
CA MET A 707 -7.04 14.87 -0.54
C MET A 707 -7.40 14.39 -1.94
N ASN A 708 -6.81 13.27 -2.40
CA ASN A 708 -7.22 12.67 -3.67
C ASN A 708 -8.53 11.89 -3.47
N MET A 709 -9.64 12.46 -3.95
CA MET A 709 -10.96 11.81 -3.95
C MET A 709 -11.10 10.76 -5.06
N TYR A 710 -10.28 10.79 -6.11
CA TYR A 710 -10.38 9.94 -7.31
C TYR A 710 -9.31 8.85 -7.34
N LYS A 711 -9.24 8.05 -6.27
CA LYS A 711 -8.26 6.96 -6.18
C LYS A 711 -8.59 5.82 -7.15
N LYS A 712 -7.61 5.44 -7.97
CA LYS A 712 -7.72 4.33 -8.93
C LYS A 712 -6.89 3.13 -8.47
N ALA A 713 -7.53 1.96 -8.42
CA ALA A 713 -6.91 0.70 -7.98
C ALA A 713 -5.73 0.23 -8.86
N ASP A 714 -5.71 0.64 -10.13
CA ASP A 714 -4.73 0.23 -11.13
C ASP A 714 -3.69 1.32 -11.46
N ASP A 715 -3.58 2.36 -10.61
CA ASP A 715 -2.62 3.43 -10.84
C ASP A 715 -1.17 2.95 -10.60
N VAL A 716 -0.43 2.84 -11.70
CA VAL A 716 0.98 2.41 -11.72
C VAL A 716 1.90 3.35 -10.96
N LYS A 717 1.53 4.63 -10.76
CA LYS A 717 2.30 5.59 -9.95
C LYS A 717 2.47 5.11 -8.52
N SER A 718 1.47 4.38 -7.99
CA SER A 718 1.52 3.75 -6.66
C SER A 718 2.65 2.73 -6.52
N ASN A 719 3.13 2.16 -7.62
CA ASN A 719 4.11 1.08 -7.63
C ASN A 719 5.55 1.60 -7.74
N LEU A 720 5.78 2.91 -7.86
CA LEU A 720 7.13 3.50 -7.91
C LEU A 720 7.94 3.27 -6.63
N ILE A 721 7.27 2.93 -5.51
CA ILE A 721 7.93 2.40 -4.31
C ILE A 721 8.79 1.17 -4.62
N LEU A 722 8.34 0.31 -5.54
CA LEU A 722 9.06 -0.90 -5.94
C LEU A 722 10.32 -0.55 -6.74
N THR A 723 10.27 0.49 -7.57
CA THR A 723 11.45 1.02 -8.29
C THR A 723 12.45 1.59 -7.28
N ALA A 724 12.00 2.37 -6.30
CA ALA A 724 12.87 2.93 -5.25
C ALA A 724 13.58 1.83 -4.45
N LEU A 725 12.85 0.80 -4.01
CA LEU A 725 13.42 -0.37 -3.32
C LEU A 725 14.37 -1.17 -4.23
N SER A 726 14.11 -1.20 -5.54
CA SER A 726 14.99 -1.84 -6.53
C SER A 726 16.32 -1.10 -6.70
N TYR A 727 16.34 0.23 -6.58
CA TYR A 727 17.59 1.00 -6.48
C TYR A 727 18.38 0.63 -5.22
N VAL A 728 17.71 0.50 -4.07
CA VAL A 728 18.36 0.09 -2.81
C VAL A 728 18.95 -1.31 -2.94
N ASP A 729 18.22 -2.26 -3.54
CA ASP A 729 18.68 -3.64 -3.77
C ASP A 729 19.89 -3.70 -4.71
N HIS A 730 19.86 -2.93 -5.80
CA HIS A 730 20.91 -2.90 -6.84
C HIS A 730 22.18 -2.16 -6.39
N LEU A 731 22.02 -0.98 -5.79
CA LEU A 731 23.13 -0.09 -5.43
C LEU A 731 23.67 -0.35 -4.02
N ARG A 732 22.88 -0.94 -3.12
CA ARG A 732 23.25 -1.29 -1.74
C ARG A 732 23.86 -0.10 -0.96
N PRO A 733 23.13 1.02 -0.79
CA PRO A 733 23.62 2.16 -0.03
C PRO A 733 23.85 1.80 1.44
N SER A 734 24.64 2.62 2.14
CA SER A 734 24.78 2.51 3.59
C SER A 734 23.54 3.05 4.33
N LEU A 735 22.85 4.02 3.75
CA LEU A 735 21.70 4.68 4.35
C LEU A 735 20.61 4.89 3.32
N PHE A 736 19.38 4.60 3.70
CA PHE A 736 18.21 4.86 2.87
C PHE A 736 17.18 5.64 3.66
N TYR A 737 16.83 6.81 3.12
CA TYR A 737 15.77 7.67 3.61
C TYR A 737 14.60 7.60 2.64
N PHE A 738 13.45 7.21 3.16
CA PHE A 738 12.20 7.23 2.42
C PHE A 738 11.26 8.26 3.04
N GLU A 739 10.86 9.25 2.25
CA GLU A 739 9.93 10.31 2.62
C GLU A 739 8.63 10.09 1.85
N ASN A 740 7.49 10.20 2.54
CA ASN A 740 6.16 10.16 1.92
C ASN A 740 5.11 10.78 2.83
N VAL A 741 3.94 11.12 2.28
CA VAL A 741 2.81 11.70 3.02
C VAL A 741 2.23 10.74 4.06
N PRO A 742 1.56 11.23 5.13
CA PRO A 742 0.92 10.40 6.16
C PRO A 742 -0.01 9.31 5.62
N GLY A 743 -0.75 9.62 4.54
CA GLY A 743 -1.67 8.71 3.88
C GLY A 743 -1.00 7.42 3.39
N PHE A 744 0.32 7.43 3.15
CA PHE A 744 1.09 6.24 2.78
C PHE A 744 1.00 5.11 3.83
N THR A 745 0.87 5.43 5.12
CA THR A 745 0.70 4.42 6.18
C THR A 745 -0.53 3.56 5.99
N ARG A 746 -1.55 4.09 5.31
CA ARG A 746 -2.83 3.42 5.06
C ARG A 746 -2.93 2.86 3.64
N PHE A 747 -1.88 2.98 2.83
CA PHE A 747 -1.90 2.50 1.46
C PHE A 747 -2.08 0.98 1.40
N THR A 748 -3.06 0.54 0.61
CA THR A 748 -3.47 -0.86 0.46
C THR A 748 -2.99 -1.43 -0.87
N PHE A 749 -2.24 -2.54 -0.81
CA PHE A 749 -1.90 -3.29 -2.01
C PHE A 749 -3.08 -4.16 -2.47
N ASN A 750 -3.22 -4.37 -3.78
CA ASN A 750 -4.28 -5.18 -4.40
C ASN A 750 -5.72 -4.78 -4.02
N ALA A 751 -5.95 -3.53 -3.64
CA ALA A 751 -7.30 -3.02 -3.44
C ALA A 751 -8.12 -3.10 -4.73
N VAL A 752 -9.44 -3.28 -4.61
CA VAL A 752 -10.39 -3.32 -5.72
C VAL A 752 -11.13 -1.99 -5.80
N GLN A 753 -11.40 -1.50 -7.01
CA GLN A 753 -12.25 -0.34 -7.21
C GLN A 753 -13.70 -0.70 -6.83
N SER A 754 -14.28 0.05 -5.90
CA SER A 754 -15.67 -0.10 -5.43
C SER A 754 -16.39 1.23 -5.60
N GLY A 755 -16.76 1.56 -6.85
CA GLY A 755 -17.28 2.88 -7.23
C GLY A 755 -16.21 3.94 -7.49
N THR A 756 -16.62 5.17 -7.82
CA THR A 756 -15.75 6.24 -8.36
C THR A 756 -14.68 6.75 -7.38
N HIS A 757 -14.95 6.68 -6.07
CA HIS A 757 -14.11 7.29 -5.03
C HIS A 757 -13.63 6.33 -3.94
N LYS A 758 -13.96 5.03 -4.05
CA LYS A 758 -13.77 4.09 -2.95
C LYS A 758 -13.02 2.85 -3.42
N LEU A 759 -12.02 2.49 -2.62
CA LEU A 759 -11.24 1.27 -2.76
C LEU A 759 -11.64 0.33 -1.62
N GLU A 760 -11.85 -0.95 -1.94
CA GLU A 760 -12.20 -1.99 -0.96
C GLU A 760 -11.28 -3.20 -1.06
N GLY A 761 -11.06 -3.86 0.08
CA GLY A 761 -10.18 -5.03 0.18
C GLY A 761 -8.70 -4.71 -0.02
N GLY A 762 -7.93 -5.76 -0.26
CA GLY A 762 -6.48 -5.68 -0.37
C GLY A 762 -5.76 -5.82 0.97
N LEU A 763 -4.44 -5.65 0.93
CA LEU A 763 -3.55 -5.75 2.07
C LEU A 763 -3.47 -4.41 2.80
N GLU A 764 -4.08 -4.32 3.99
CA GLU A 764 -4.00 -3.13 4.85
C GLU A 764 -2.57 -2.76 5.19
N MET A 765 -2.26 -1.46 5.09
CA MET A 765 -0.91 -0.91 5.24
C MET A 765 0.13 -1.59 4.33
N GLY A 766 -0.32 -2.21 3.22
CA GLY A 766 0.51 -3.03 2.35
C GLY A 766 1.78 -2.33 1.88
N GLY A 767 1.72 -1.03 1.57
CA GLY A 767 2.91 -0.24 1.21
C GLY A 767 3.98 -0.25 2.30
N LEU A 768 3.58 0.16 3.52
CA LEU A 768 4.48 0.23 4.67
C LEU A 768 5.03 -1.14 5.06
N LYS A 769 4.15 -2.15 5.17
CA LYS A 769 4.55 -3.53 5.48
C LYS A 769 5.55 -4.06 4.45
N PHE A 770 5.32 -3.78 3.16
CA PHE A 770 6.18 -4.22 2.08
C PHE A 770 7.54 -3.55 2.10
N VAL A 771 7.62 -2.23 2.36
CA VAL A 771 8.90 -1.52 2.51
C VAL A 771 9.74 -2.19 3.59
N VAL A 772 9.15 -2.44 4.76
CA VAL A 772 9.86 -3.10 5.87
C VAL A 772 10.28 -4.51 5.50
N ARG A 773 9.39 -5.31 4.91
CA ARG A 773 9.70 -6.66 4.46
C ARG A 773 10.84 -6.69 3.44
N ALA A 774 10.79 -5.82 2.43
CA ALA A 774 11.80 -5.75 1.38
C ALA A 774 13.16 -5.34 1.94
N LEU A 775 13.21 -4.37 2.85
CA LEU A 775 14.46 -3.94 3.48
C LEU A 775 15.08 -5.04 4.35
N LEU A 776 14.28 -5.79 5.11
CA LEU A 776 14.76 -6.92 5.89
C LEU A 776 15.29 -8.06 5.00
N ASP A 777 14.59 -8.36 3.91
CA ASP A 777 14.98 -9.40 2.94
C ASP A 777 16.29 -9.05 2.20
N MET A 778 16.51 -7.75 1.93
CA MET A 778 17.76 -7.30 1.31
C MET A 778 18.99 -7.57 2.17
N ARG A 779 18.82 -7.76 3.50
CA ARG A 779 19.91 -7.91 4.47
C ARG A 779 21.00 -6.86 4.23
N PRO A 780 20.68 -5.56 4.37
CA PRO A 780 21.64 -4.51 4.09
C PRO A 780 22.93 -4.77 4.86
N ALA A 781 24.06 -4.59 4.17
CA ALA A 781 25.33 -5.12 4.61
C ALA A 781 25.69 -4.59 6.01
N VAL A 782 25.64 -5.47 7.02
CA VAL A 782 26.43 -5.34 8.24
C VAL A 782 27.88 -5.51 7.83
N THR A 783 28.44 -4.47 7.21
CA THR A 783 29.87 -4.36 7.02
C THR A 783 30.39 -3.95 8.38
N GLU A 784 31.27 -4.75 8.99
CA GLU A 784 32.01 -4.38 10.20
C GLU A 784 32.85 -3.14 9.89
N LEU A 785 32.23 -1.97 9.97
CA LEU A 785 32.93 -0.71 10.14
C LEU A 785 32.98 -0.45 11.65
N PRO A 786 34.14 -0.03 12.20
CA PRO A 786 34.30 0.17 13.63
C PRO A 786 33.27 1.12 14.27
N ASN A 787 32.56 1.93 13.47
CA ASN A 787 31.62 2.96 13.95
C ASN A 787 30.43 3.25 13.00
N GLY A 788 29.93 2.31 12.19
CA GLY A 788 28.82 2.65 11.28
C GLY A 788 28.13 1.47 10.61
N GLY A 789 27.01 1.02 11.20
CA GLY A 789 26.07 0.11 10.56
C GLY A 789 25.12 0.83 9.59
N SER A 790 24.45 0.07 8.72
CA SER A 790 23.53 0.63 7.73
C SER A 790 22.18 1.00 8.34
N VAL A 791 21.95 2.28 8.64
CA VAL A 791 20.66 2.76 9.16
C VAL A 791 19.67 2.89 8.01
N PHE A 792 18.44 2.45 8.22
CA PHE A 792 17.29 2.72 7.34
C PHE A 792 16.34 3.60 8.13
N SER A 793 15.76 4.63 7.55
CA SER A 793 14.81 5.49 8.27
C SER A 793 13.67 5.88 7.37
N LEU A 794 12.45 5.62 7.85
CA LEU A 794 11.22 6.07 7.23
C LEU A 794 10.77 7.35 7.92
N LEU A 795 10.62 8.43 7.15
CA LEU A 795 10.10 9.71 7.59
C LEU A 795 8.72 9.92 6.97
N LEU A 796 7.71 10.11 7.81
CA LEU A 796 6.37 10.49 7.41
C LEU A 796 6.04 11.81 8.10
N PRO A 797 5.65 12.87 7.37
CA PRO A 797 5.32 14.15 7.98
C PRO A 797 3.93 14.08 8.62
N LEU A 798 3.81 13.45 9.79
CA LEU A 798 2.65 13.55 10.67
C LEU A 798 2.91 14.60 11.76
N THR A 799 1.84 15.25 12.19
CA THR A 799 1.79 16.21 13.30
C THR A 799 2.26 15.65 14.65
N ASP A 800 2.45 14.33 14.75
CA ASP A 800 3.09 13.64 15.86
C ASP A 800 4.21 12.75 15.32
N ILE A 801 5.44 13.08 15.69
CA ILE A 801 6.67 12.45 15.22
C ILE A 801 6.76 11.02 15.76
N HIS A 802 6.43 10.03 14.94
CA HIS A 802 6.84 8.64 15.13
C HIS A 802 7.88 8.28 14.06
N TYR A 803 9.15 8.24 14.45
CA TYR A 803 10.23 7.76 13.58
C TYR A 803 10.26 6.23 13.56
N LEU A 804 10.24 5.65 12.36
CA LEU A 804 10.64 4.26 12.14
C LEU A 804 12.12 4.27 11.76
N SER A 805 12.98 4.06 12.76
CA SER A 805 14.44 4.07 12.58
C SER A 805 15.05 2.69 12.80
N PHE A 806 15.82 2.21 11.84
CA PHE A 806 16.60 0.99 11.97
C PHE A 806 17.97 1.36 12.53
N HIS A 807 18.12 1.36 13.86
CA HIS A 807 19.35 1.77 14.51
C HIS A 807 20.38 0.63 14.63
N TYR A 808 21.65 0.99 14.52
CA TYR A 808 22.76 0.17 14.99
C TYR A 808 23.30 0.88 16.23
N PRO A 809 23.50 0.19 17.37
CA PRO A 809 24.08 0.85 18.53
C PRO A 809 25.49 1.34 18.18
N ALA A 810 25.69 2.66 18.24
CA ALA A 810 27.03 3.21 18.32
C ALA A 810 27.57 2.84 19.69
N THR A 811 28.56 1.95 19.75
CA THR A 811 29.30 1.69 20.98
C THR A 811 30.04 2.96 21.38
N THR A 812 29.58 3.62 22.43
CA THR A 812 30.46 4.49 23.21
C THR A 812 31.56 3.59 23.77
N SER A 813 32.76 3.72 23.23
CA SER A 813 33.95 3.12 23.84
C SER A 813 34.02 3.55 25.31
N PRO A 814 34.22 2.64 26.28
CA PRO A 814 34.62 3.07 27.60
C PRO A 814 36.00 3.68 27.45
N ILE A 815 36.07 5.01 27.54
CA ILE A 815 37.34 5.70 27.75
C ILE A 815 37.87 5.12 29.06
N SER A 816 38.92 4.29 28.96
CA SER A 816 39.73 3.91 30.10
C SER A 816 40.25 5.21 30.73
N ARG A 817 39.69 5.60 31.86
CA ARG A 817 40.42 6.46 32.79
C ARG A 817 41.32 5.55 33.60
N ASP A 818 42.61 5.63 33.29
CA ASP A 818 43.67 5.35 34.26
C ASP A 818 43.45 6.16 35.56
#